data_AF-A0A2G5QSX7-F1
#
_entry.id   AF-A0A2G5QSX7-F1
#
_cell.length_a   1.000
_cell.length_b   1.000
_cell.length_c   1.000
_cell.angle_alpha   90.00
_cell.angle_beta   90.00
_cell.angle_gamma   90.00
#
_symmetry.space_group_name_H-M   'P 1'
#
loop_
_entity.id
_entity.type
_entity.pdbx_description
1 polymer ?
#
loop_
_entity_poly.entity_id
_entity_poly.type
_entity_poly.pdbx_seq_one_letter_code
_entity_poly.pdbx_strand_id
1 'polypeptide(L)'
;MSLNAIMNTATSGMMAAQTGLRVTSDNIANVNTTGYVRKTISQSNLLSNGMGVGVSIDAIKRATDRFLQSASLNAASDSGRTSVVNDTLNRAQQLFGDPSGDTSFFSTLDDIFSAFSSAQDDPSSSLLRTQALTRVDDFLSESSRITSSLSKLGKDADTRISADVDRVNDLLSQIDGLNTDITRAKVAGADATGAENVQSSLVDELAKLMNVQVTPRQLGGVYVRSTEGLSLAGDGAAKLTYQTSATATGYLTVQLASGSVQPTPMNISSGEIRGLLDVRNTELVNLSDQLGEFTSRAAEEINRAANAASSVPAPTSMTGRNTGLDDTAAMTGFTGKTTIALTDSSGVIQRRIDIDFDAGTMSVNGAAGPTFNPSDFMAQLNTAMGGMGAAGFSGGAMTLTGNGGLGVAIQDDATNPSSKAGKGFSHYFGLNDILRTNGYSPYETGLTAADPNGFTSGSMTIRLTDVEGGRIRDIVVDPPVGGTMQDMLDALNSRASGVGLYGQFSLNAKGQMSFSSNGVTPVTMSVQADTTERGLGGPSASQLFGIGPAERSTRGEKFFVSKAMNENPKLLPLAQLDLSQAVGGNAALAVGDGRGALALAKSGDTTAGFSAAGDADAVHMSVNRYASDFSGSIARKSATAASRKDAADAVSSEVDSQRQSEEGVNLDEELINLTTYQQAFNASARLIQATKDMYEVLTGLLG
;
A
#
# COMPACT_ATOMS: atom_id res chain seq x y z
N MET A 1 46.52 -22.97 -63.20
CA MET A 1 45.17 -22.45 -62.87
C MET A 1 44.44 -22.22 -64.18
N SER A 2 43.22 -22.73 -64.34
CA SER A 2 42.41 -22.38 -65.52
C SER A 2 41.94 -20.92 -65.42
N LEU A 3 41.77 -20.23 -66.54
CA LEU A 3 41.23 -18.86 -66.57
C LEU A 3 39.85 -18.80 -65.87
N ASN A 4 39.06 -19.87 -65.96
CA ASN A 4 37.80 -20.03 -65.22
C ASN A 4 37.99 -20.03 -63.69
N ALA A 5 39.06 -20.64 -63.16
CA ALA A 5 39.34 -20.63 -61.71
C ALA A 5 39.72 -19.22 -61.20
N ILE A 6 40.46 -18.46 -62.02
CA ILE A 6 40.84 -17.07 -61.71
C ILE A 6 39.59 -16.17 -61.76
N MET A 7 38.75 -16.30 -62.78
CA MET A 7 37.47 -15.57 -62.85
C MET A 7 36.56 -15.89 -61.66
N ASN A 8 36.42 -17.17 -61.29
CA ASN A 8 35.57 -17.55 -60.14
C ASN A 8 36.11 -17.01 -58.82
N THR A 9 37.44 -17.00 -58.62
CA THR A 9 38.07 -16.41 -57.43
C THR A 9 37.87 -14.90 -57.39
N ALA A 10 38.07 -14.22 -58.52
CA ALA A 10 37.90 -12.77 -58.61
C ALA A 10 36.43 -12.34 -58.47
N THR A 11 35.49 -13.08 -59.05
CA THR A 11 34.04 -12.81 -58.95
C THR A 11 33.53 -13.04 -57.53
N SER A 12 33.89 -14.17 -56.92
CA SER A 12 33.49 -14.48 -55.54
C SER A 12 34.12 -13.52 -54.51
N GLY A 13 35.40 -13.17 -54.68
CA GLY A 13 36.07 -12.15 -53.87
C GLY A 13 35.48 -10.74 -54.05
N MET A 14 35.05 -10.38 -55.27
CA MET A 14 34.34 -9.13 -55.52
C MET A 14 32.99 -9.07 -54.78
N MET A 15 32.20 -10.14 -54.85
CA MET A 15 30.91 -10.22 -54.15
C MET A 15 31.08 -10.19 -52.62
N ALA A 16 32.10 -10.87 -52.09
CA ALA A 16 32.48 -10.79 -50.68
C ALA A 16 32.84 -9.37 -50.25
N ALA A 17 33.66 -8.67 -51.05
CA ALA A 17 34.03 -7.29 -50.79
C ALA A 17 32.84 -6.31 -50.89
N GLN A 18 31.94 -6.48 -51.86
CA GLN A 18 30.70 -5.68 -51.96
C GLN A 18 29.80 -5.83 -50.74
N THR A 19 29.66 -7.06 -50.24
CA THR A 19 28.86 -7.32 -49.03
C THR A 19 29.55 -6.74 -47.80
N GLY A 20 30.88 -6.85 -47.72
CA GLY A 20 31.73 -6.15 -46.73
C GLY A 20 31.46 -4.66 -46.68
N LEU A 21 31.55 -4.00 -47.83
CA LEU A 21 31.27 -2.56 -47.95
C LEU A 21 29.86 -2.21 -47.50
N ARG A 22 28.85 -3.01 -47.86
CA ARG A 22 27.48 -2.79 -47.43
C ARG A 22 27.33 -2.92 -45.91
N VAL A 23 27.83 -3.99 -45.31
CA VAL A 23 27.70 -4.26 -43.87
C VAL A 23 28.42 -3.19 -43.04
N THR A 24 29.64 -2.82 -43.43
CA THR A 24 30.38 -1.74 -42.78
C THR A 24 29.69 -0.38 -42.97
N SER A 25 29.13 -0.10 -44.15
CA SER A 25 28.34 1.12 -44.35
C SER A 25 27.08 1.13 -43.50
N ASP A 26 26.40 -0.02 -43.35
CA ASP A 26 25.23 -0.17 -42.49
C ASP A 26 25.61 0.03 -41.01
N ASN A 27 26.74 -0.49 -40.55
CA ASN A 27 27.26 -0.29 -39.19
C ASN A 27 27.57 1.19 -38.94
N ILE A 28 28.35 1.84 -39.84
CA ILE A 28 28.69 3.26 -39.73
C ILE A 28 27.44 4.14 -39.72
N ALA A 29 26.47 3.86 -40.60
CA ALA A 29 25.21 4.61 -40.66
C ALA A 29 24.39 4.51 -39.37
N ASN A 30 24.53 3.41 -38.61
CA ASN A 30 23.80 3.15 -37.37
C ASN A 30 24.66 3.30 -36.11
N VAL A 31 25.86 3.87 -36.20
CA VAL A 31 26.77 4.05 -35.04
C VAL A 31 26.10 4.82 -33.89
N ASN A 32 25.24 5.79 -34.21
CA ASN A 32 24.53 6.62 -33.23
C ASN A 32 23.13 6.09 -32.90
N THR A 33 22.75 4.93 -33.43
CA THR A 33 21.46 4.30 -33.13
C THR A 33 21.60 3.51 -31.82
N THR A 34 20.95 3.98 -30.76
CA THR A 34 20.95 3.30 -29.46
C THR A 34 20.48 1.85 -29.57
N GLY A 35 21.19 0.92 -28.95
CA GLY A 35 20.87 -0.52 -28.98
C GLY A 35 21.20 -1.23 -30.30
N TYR A 36 21.87 -0.56 -31.24
CA TYR A 36 22.35 -1.19 -32.46
C TYR A 36 23.52 -2.12 -32.16
N VAL A 37 23.39 -3.39 -32.58
CA VAL A 37 24.48 -4.36 -32.51
C VAL A 37 25.21 -4.43 -33.85
N ARG A 38 26.54 -4.34 -33.78
CA ARG A 38 27.48 -4.50 -34.90
C ARG A 38 27.22 -5.79 -35.67
N LYS A 39 27.20 -5.67 -36.99
CA LYS A 39 27.14 -6.81 -37.92
C LYS A 39 28.54 -7.19 -38.39
N THR A 40 28.78 -8.49 -38.52
CA THR A 40 30.04 -9.08 -38.99
C THR A 40 29.76 -10.11 -40.08
N ILE A 41 30.73 -10.32 -40.98
CA ILE A 41 30.60 -11.26 -42.08
C ILE A 41 31.42 -12.51 -41.78
N SER A 42 30.77 -13.67 -41.78
CA SER A 42 31.42 -14.98 -41.75
C SER A 42 31.71 -15.42 -43.17
N GLN A 43 32.97 -15.72 -43.48
CA GLN A 43 33.40 -16.18 -44.79
C GLN A 43 34.04 -17.57 -44.66
N SER A 44 33.75 -18.45 -45.61
CA SER A 44 34.40 -19.75 -45.76
C SER A 44 35.15 -19.84 -47.09
N ASN A 45 36.16 -20.70 -47.12
CA ASN A 45 36.94 -20.93 -48.32
C ASN A 45 36.16 -21.84 -49.28
N LEU A 46 35.96 -21.41 -50.52
CA LEU A 46 35.30 -22.23 -51.54
C LEU A 46 36.32 -23.21 -52.12
N LEU A 47 36.08 -24.51 -51.92
CA LEU A 47 37.00 -25.59 -52.32
C LEU A 47 36.44 -26.36 -53.53
N SER A 48 37.27 -26.59 -54.54
CA SER A 48 36.98 -27.49 -55.67
C SER A 48 38.16 -28.43 -55.90
N ASN A 49 37.92 -29.74 -55.84
CA ASN A 49 38.94 -30.79 -55.92
C ASN A 49 40.14 -30.59 -54.95
N GLY A 50 39.89 -30.12 -53.73
CA GLY A 50 40.92 -29.90 -52.71
C GLY A 50 41.79 -28.65 -52.90
N MET A 51 41.51 -27.82 -53.92
CA MET A 51 42.15 -26.53 -54.15
C MET A 51 41.16 -25.38 -53.90
N GLY A 52 41.61 -24.28 -53.29
CA GLY A 52 40.80 -23.08 -53.08
C GLY A 52 40.52 -22.36 -54.40
N VAL A 53 39.26 -22.07 -54.69
CA VAL A 53 38.77 -21.43 -55.93
C VAL A 53 37.98 -20.14 -55.66
N GLY A 54 37.99 -19.63 -54.43
CA GLY A 54 37.29 -18.41 -54.05
C GLY A 54 36.89 -18.37 -52.59
N VAL A 55 36.06 -17.40 -52.25
CA VAL A 55 35.47 -17.22 -50.92
C VAL A 55 33.95 -17.22 -51.03
N SER A 56 33.26 -17.84 -50.07
CA SER A 56 31.80 -17.75 -49.95
C SER A 56 31.45 -17.00 -48.67
N ILE A 57 30.39 -16.21 -48.71
CA ILE A 57 29.82 -15.63 -47.51
C ILE A 57 28.89 -16.68 -46.91
N ASP A 58 29.18 -17.13 -45.70
CA ASP A 58 28.34 -18.12 -45.01
C ASP A 58 27.10 -17.46 -44.41
N ALA A 59 27.30 -16.31 -43.75
CA ALA A 59 26.25 -15.56 -43.09
C ALA A 59 26.75 -14.17 -42.67
N ILE A 60 25.81 -13.24 -42.53
CA ILE A 60 25.98 -12.00 -41.76
C ILE A 60 25.49 -12.29 -40.34
N LYS A 61 26.34 -12.06 -39.34
CA LYS A 61 26.06 -12.36 -37.92
C LYS A 61 26.17 -11.10 -37.09
N ARG A 62 25.38 -11.02 -36.01
CA ARG A 62 25.52 -9.96 -35.00
C ARG A 62 26.67 -10.32 -34.06
N ALA A 63 27.47 -9.33 -33.66
CA ALA A 63 28.48 -9.46 -32.63
C ALA A 63 27.80 -9.31 -31.25
N THR A 64 27.17 -10.38 -30.76
CA THR A 64 26.49 -10.37 -29.46
C THR A 64 27.19 -11.26 -28.44
N ASP A 65 27.19 -10.81 -27.18
CA ASP A 65 27.53 -11.63 -26.02
C ASP A 65 26.26 -11.92 -25.21
N ARG A 66 25.88 -13.21 -25.18
CA ARG A 66 24.66 -13.65 -24.49
C ARG A 66 24.68 -13.42 -22.98
N PHE A 67 25.85 -13.44 -22.36
CA PHE A 67 26.00 -13.26 -20.92
C PHE A 67 25.84 -11.78 -20.57
N LEU A 68 26.46 -10.89 -21.36
CA LEU A 68 26.26 -9.45 -21.22
C LEU A 68 24.82 -9.04 -21.54
N GLN A 69 24.20 -9.63 -22.56
CA GLN A 69 22.79 -9.41 -22.86
C GLN A 69 21.92 -9.82 -21.68
N SER A 70 22.09 -11.02 -21.13
CA SER A 70 21.31 -11.47 -19.97
C SER A 70 21.56 -10.61 -18.73
N ALA A 71 22.79 -10.15 -18.51
CA ALA A 71 23.13 -9.26 -17.41
C ALA A 71 22.43 -7.89 -17.58
N SER A 72 22.43 -7.33 -18.79
CA SER A 72 21.78 -6.05 -19.10
C SER A 72 20.27 -6.12 -18.90
N LEU A 73 19.61 -7.20 -19.37
CA LEU A 73 18.17 -7.40 -19.15
C LEU A 73 17.83 -7.47 -17.65
N ASN A 74 18.63 -8.19 -16.86
CA ASN A 74 18.42 -8.27 -15.41
C ASN A 74 18.62 -6.91 -14.73
N ALA A 75 19.70 -6.20 -15.05
CA ALA A 75 20.01 -4.89 -14.48
C ALA A 75 18.95 -3.83 -14.85
N ALA A 76 18.48 -3.82 -16.10
CA ALA A 76 17.42 -2.94 -16.56
C ALA A 76 16.10 -3.21 -15.82
N SER A 77 15.76 -4.48 -15.56
CA SER A 77 14.56 -4.83 -14.79
C SER A 77 14.65 -4.34 -13.34
N ASP A 78 15.81 -4.47 -12.69
CA ASP A 78 16.01 -4.04 -11.31
C ASP A 78 16.02 -2.51 -11.17
N SER A 79 16.66 -1.80 -12.11
CA SER A 79 16.56 -0.33 -12.21
C SER A 79 15.10 0.11 -12.40
N GLY A 80 14.35 -0.52 -13.32
CA GLY A 80 12.93 -0.25 -13.52
C GLY A 80 12.08 -0.41 -12.25
N ARG A 81 12.31 -1.48 -11.50
CA ARG A 81 11.65 -1.74 -10.21
C ARG A 81 11.99 -0.66 -9.17
N THR A 82 13.29 -0.47 -8.90
CA THR A 82 13.76 0.41 -7.82
C THR A 82 13.45 1.88 -8.09
N SER A 83 13.48 2.31 -9.35
CA SER A 83 13.11 3.66 -9.75
C SER A 83 11.66 4.00 -9.38
N VAL A 84 10.71 3.12 -9.69
CA VAL A 84 9.29 3.34 -9.33
C VAL A 84 9.05 3.30 -7.83
N VAL A 85 9.71 2.38 -7.12
CA VAL A 85 9.59 2.29 -5.65
C VAL A 85 10.09 3.58 -5.01
N ASN A 86 11.28 4.05 -5.40
CA ASN A 86 11.85 5.32 -4.93
C ASN A 86 10.92 6.50 -5.23
N ASP A 87 10.48 6.65 -6.48
CA ASP A 87 9.68 7.80 -6.89
C ASP A 87 8.33 7.85 -6.14
N THR A 88 7.71 6.70 -5.90
CA THR A 88 6.46 6.61 -5.15
C THR A 88 6.66 6.88 -3.66
N LEU A 89 7.70 6.30 -3.05
CA LEU A 89 8.00 6.53 -1.63
C LEU A 89 8.45 7.97 -1.34
N ASN A 90 9.14 8.63 -2.27
CA ASN A 90 9.46 10.05 -2.15
C ASN A 90 8.21 10.92 -2.22
N ARG A 91 7.28 10.63 -3.14
CA ARG A 91 5.97 11.32 -3.16
C ARG A 91 5.20 11.08 -1.88
N ALA A 92 5.18 9.85 -1.38
CA ALA A 92 4.54 9.51 -0.11
C ALA A 92 5.16 10.29 1.05
N GLN A 93 6.50 10.33 1.16
CA GLN A 93 7.20 11.12 2.19
C GLN A 93 6.86 12.61 2.11
N GLN A 94 6.83 13.19 0.91
CA GLN A 94 6.48 14.60 0.71
C GLN A 94 5.07 14.94 1.21
N LEU A 95 4.14 13.97 1.25
CA LEU A 95 2.81 14.19 1.83
C LEU A 95 2.85 14.50 3.32
N PHE A 96 3.80 13.93 4.06
CA PHE A 96 3.97 14.13 5.50
C PHE A 96 4.85 15.34 5.85
N GLY A 97 5.48 15.95 4.83
CA GLY A 97 6.46 17.02 5.01
C GLY A 97 7.86 16.52 5.36
N ASP A 98 8.80 17.46 5.54
CA ASP A 98 10.15 17.15 6.00
C ASP A 98 10.13 16.82 7.50
N PRO A 99 10.54 15.62 7.92
CA PRO A 99 10.65 15.23 9.34
C PRO A 99 11.50 16.17 10.20
N SER A 100 12.41 16.91 9.58
CA SER A 100 13.32 17.85 10.24
C SER A 100 12.85 19.32 10.16
N GLY A 101 11.76 19.60 9.47
CA GLY A 101 11.20 20.94 9.29
C GLY A 101 10.00 21.22 10.19
N ASP A 102 9.75 22.51 10.45
CA ASP A 102 8.66 22.97 11.32
C ASP A 102 7.26 22.77 10.71
N THR A 103 7.17 22.47 9.41
CA THR A 103 5.91 22.31 8.65
C THR A 103 5.55 20.84 8.36
N SER A 104 5.93 19.93 9.25
CA SER A 104 5.57 18.51 9.12
C SER A 104 4.14 18.25 9.60
N PHE A 105 3.50 17.18 9.11
CA PHE A 105 2.23 16.73 9.68
C PHE A 105 2.34 16.48 11.19
N PHE A 106 3.48 15.97 11.66
CA PHE A 106 3.68 15.61 13.05
C PHE A 106 3.77 16.81 13.99
N SER A 107 4.27 17.97 13.52
CA SER A 107 4.32 19.20 14.35
C SER A 107 2.94 19.80 14.62
N THR A 108 1.93 19.50 13.78
CA THR A 108 0.55 19.96 14.03
C THR A 108 -0.04 19.36 15.32
N LEU A 109 0.49 18.23 15.78
CA LEU A 109 0.12 17.66 17.08
C LEU A 109 0.68 18.48 18.25
N ASP A 110 1.92 18.98 18.13
CA ASP A 110 2.53 19.87 19.12
C ASP A 110 1.79 21.23 19.21
N ASP A 111 1.28 21.72 18.08
CA ASP A 111 0.44 22.93 18.02
C ASP A 111 -0.86 22.77 18.81
N ILE A 112 -1.48 21.59 18.77
CA ILE A 112 -2.68 21.27 19.57
C ILE A 112 -2.37 21.40 21.05
N PHE A 113 -1.30 20.73 21.51
CA PHE A 113 -0.95 20.73 22.93
C PHE A 113 -0.54 22.11 23.43
N SER A 114 0.17 22.88 22.59
CA SER A 114 0.52 24.27 22.87
C SER A 114 -0.72 25.17 22.98
N ALA A 115 -1.74 24.97 22.13
CA ALA A 115 -3.00 25.69 22.19
C ALA A 115 -3.79 25.38 23.47
N PHE A 116 -3.84 24.10 23.90
CA PHE A 116 -4.45 23.73 25.18
C PHE A 116 -3.67 24.25 26.38
N SER A 117 -2.33 24.27 26.32
CA SER A 117 -1.50 24.89 27.35
C SER A 117 -1.81 26.38 27.49
N SER A 118 -2.05 27.08 26.37
CA SER A 118 -2.45 28.50 26.42
C SER A 118 -3.86 28.66 27.00
N ALA A 119 -4.79 27.79 26.62
CA ALA A 119 -6.16 27.78 27.16
C ALA A 119 -6.23 27.44 28.65
N GLN A 120 -5.19 26.83 29.23
CA GLN A 120 -5.09 26.59 30.67
C GLN A 120 -4.90 27.88 31.47
N ASP A 121 -4.16 28.85 30.94
CA ASP A 121 -3.86 30.11 31.63
C ASP A 121 -5.09 31.03 31.70
N ASP A 122 -5.95 30.98 30.67
CA ASP A 122 -7.27 31.62 30.68
C ASP A 122 -8.34 30.68 30.08
N PRO A 123 -8.89 29.76 30.90
CA PRO A 123 -9.92 28.83 30.48
C PRO A 123 -11.24 29.52 30.12
N SER A 124 -11.45 30.78 30.49
CA SER A 124 -12.66 31.52 30.19
C SER A 124 -12.66 32.15 28.80
N SER A 125 -11.47 32.27 28.18
CA SER A 125 -11.29 32.91 26.87
C SER A 125 -11.92 32.11 25.74
N SER A 126 -12.95 32.69 25.12
CA SER A 126 -13.56 32.11 23.91
C SER A 126 -12.56 32.05 22.74
N LEU A 127 -11.62 32.99 22.67
CA LEU A 127 -10.61 33.02 21.61
C LEU A 127 -9.67 31.81 21.70
N LEU A 128 -9.13 31.53 22.90
CA LEU A 128 -8.22 30.41 23.11
C LEU A 128 -8.91 29.06 22.89
N ARG A 129 -10.19 28.94 23.28
CA ARG A 129 -11.02 27.75 23.01
C ARG A 129 -11.20 27.52 21.51
N THR A 130 -11.53 28.59 20.75
CA THR A 130 -11.66 28.50 19.29
C THR A 130 -10.32 28.14 18.65
N GLN A 131 -9.21 28.74 19.08
CA GLN A 131 -7.88 28.41 18.57
C GLN A 131 -7.50 26.94 18.80
N ALA A 132 -7.75 26.41 20.01
CA ALA A 132 -7.50 25.00 20.31
C ALA A 132 -8.32 24.07 19.41
N LEU A 133 -9.61 24.35 19.21
CA LEU A 133 -10.46 23.58 18.30
C LEU A 133 -9.99 23.67 16.85
N THR A 134 -9.55 24.85 16.38
CA THR A 134 -8.97 25.00 15.04
C THR A 134 -7.71 24.16 14.86
N ARG A 135 -6.80 24.10 15.85
CA ARG A 135 -5.61 23.23 15.76
C ARG A 135 -5.96 21.75 15.66
N VAL A 136 -6.99 21.30 16.38
CA VAL A 136 -7.48 19.93 16.26
C VAL A 136 -8.07 19.68 14.87
N ASP A 137 -8.81 20.64 14.32
CA ASP A 137 -9.39 20.55 12.96
C ASP A 137 -8.31 20.53 11.87
N ASP A 138 -7.25 21.34 12.02
CA ASP A 138 -6.09 21.38 11.12
C ASP A 138 -5.40 20.01 11.05
N PHE A 139 -5.11 19.40 12.20
CA PHE A 139 -4.51 18.06 12.30
C PHE A 139 -5.36 16.98 11.62
N LEU A 140 -6.68 16.99 11.89
CA LEU A 140 -7.60 16.01 11.31
C LEU A 140 -7.77 16.18 9.80
N SER A 141 -7.86 17.42 9.34
CA SER A 141 -7.94 17.75 7.92
C SER A 141 -6.67 17.30 7.18
N GLU A 142 -5.51 17.48 7.79
CA GLU A 142 -4.24 17.05 7.23
C GLU A 142 -4.10 15.52 7.19
N SER A 143 -4.51 14.82 8.26
CA SER A 143 -4.62 13.35 8.26
C SER A 143 -5.50 12.85 7.12
N SER A 144 -6.70 13.44 6.96
CA SER A 144 -7.63 13.12 5.88
C SER A 144 -7.01 13.36 4.48
N ARG A 145 -6.36 14.51 4.29
CA ARG A 145 -5.66 14.86 3.04
C ARG A 145 -4.57 13.85 2.69
N ILE A 146 -3.76 13.44 3.66
CA ILE A 146 -2.68 12.47 3.46
C ILE A 146 -3.25 11.09 3.13
N THR A 147 -4.23 10.58 3.89
CA THR A 147 -4.90 9.30 3.60
C THR A 147 -5.50 9.27 2.20
N SER A 148 -6.24 10.31 1.80
CA SER A 148 -6.80 10.44 0.46
C SER A 148 -5.72 10.48 -0.63
N SER A 149 -4.59 11.14 -0.35
CA SER A 149 -3.45 11.22 -1.29
C SER A 149 -2.74 9.88 -1.45
N LEU A 150 -2.56 9.11 -0.36
CA LEU A 150 -2.00 7.75 -0.41
C LEU A 150 -2.92 6.81 -1.21
N SER A 151 -4.24 6.89 -0.99
CA SER A 151 -5.22 6.14 -1.78
C SER A 151 -5.14 6.48 -3.27
N LYS A 152 -4.95 7.77 -3.60
CA LYS A 152 -4.75 8.23 -4.99
C LYS A 152 -3.47 7.66 -5.60
N LEU A 153 -2.34 7.67 -4.88
CA LEU A 153 -1.09 7.04 -5.34
C LEU A 153 -1.29 5.54 -5.65
N GLY A 154 -2.09 4.83 -4.84
CA GLY A 154 -2.45 3.45 -5.11
C GLY A 154 -3.25 3.27 -6.41
N LYS A 155 -4.24 4.14 -6.67
CA LYS A 155 -5.03 4.14 -7.92
C LYS A 155 -4.21 4.52 -9.15
N ASP A 156 -3.28 5.47 -9.00
CA ASP A 156 -2.35 5.85 -10.05
C ASP A 156 -1.42 4.67 -10.40
N ALA A 157 -0.97 3.90 -9.39
CA ALA A 157 -0.21 2.67 -9.59
C ALA A 157 -1.05 1.60 -10.32
N ASP A 158 -2.31 1.37 -9.93
CA ASP A 158 -3.21 0.44 -10.65
C ASP A 158 -3.37 0.82 -12.14
N THR A 159 -3.47 2.11 -12.43
CA THR A 159 -3.57 2.63 -13.80
C THR A 159 -2.28 2.40 -14.59
N ARG A 160 -1.12 2.67 -13.98
CA ARG A 160 0.19 2.41 -14.62
C ARG A 160 0.42 0.92 -14.87
N ILE A 161 0.12 0.04 -13.91
CA ILE A 161 0.23 -1.42 -14.09
C ILE A 161 -0.61 -1.87 -15.29
N SER A 162 -1.83 -1.33 -15.42
CA SER A 162 -2.70 -1.68 -16.54
C SER A 162 -2.10 -1.27 -17.89
N ALA A 163 -1.58 -0.05 -17.99
CA ALA A 163 -0.90 0.44 -19.19
C ALA A 163 0.39 -0.34 -19.50
N ASP A 164 1.17 -0.71 -18.48
CA ASP A 164 2.39 -1.50 -18.64
C ASP A 164 2.08 -2.93 -19.09
N VAL A 165 0.99 -3.53 -18.60
CA VAL A 165 0.52 -4.85 -19.07
C VAL A 165 0.07 -4.79 -20.53
N ASP A 166 -0.62 -3.74 -20.95
CA ASP A 166 -0.97 -3.53 -22.36
C ASP A 166 0.30 -3.39 -23.22
N ARG A 167 1.30 -2.63 -22.75
CA ARG A 167 2.58 -2.49 -23.43
C ARG A 167 3.34 -3.80 -23.52
N VAL A 168 3.35 -4.61 -22.45
CA VAL A 168 3.95 -5.95 -22.46
C VAL A 168 3.28 -6.83 -23.52
N ASN A 169 1.95 -6.84 -23.58
CA ASN A 169 1.21 -7.62 -24.58
C ASN A 169 1.56 -7.22 -26.01
N ASP A 170 1.68 -5.92 -26.28
CA ASP A 170 2.09 -5.39 -27.59
C ASP A 170 3.54 -5.78 -27.94
N LEU A 171 4.45 -5.71 -26.96
CA LEU A 171 5.84 -6.11 -27.14
C LEU A 171 5.97 -7.61 -27.44
N LEU A 172 5.25 -8.46 -26.69
CA LEU A 172 5.24 -9.92 -26.91
C LEU A 172 4.70 -10.25 -28.31
N SER A 173 3.64 -9.58 -28.76
CA SER A 173 3.07 -9.76 -30.11
C SER A 173 4.06 -9.36 -31.20
N GLN A 174 4.74 -8.22 -31.06
CA GLN A 174 5.74 -7.76 -32.03
C GLN A 174 6.97 -8.67 -32.07
N ILE A 175 7.45 -9.14 -30.91
CA ILE A 175 8.57 -10.09 -30.81
C ILE A 175 8.23 -11.41 -31.53
N ASP A 176 7.00 -11.91 -31.37
CA ASP A 176 6.53 -13.14 -32.03
C ASP A 176 6.34 -12.96 -33.55
N GLY A 177 5.86 -11.80 -33.98
CA GLY A 177 5.85 -11.40 -35.39
C GLY A 177 7.24 -11.40 -36.01
N LEU A 178 8.20 -10.74 -35.34
CA LEU A 178 9.61 -10.72 -35.78
C LEU A 178 10.26 -12.10 -35.77
N ASN A 179 9.90 -12.98 -34.83
CA ASN A 179 10.36 -14.37 -34.84
C ASN A 179 10.01 -15.08 -36.15
N THR A 180 8.80 -14.84 -36.67
CA THR A 180 8.34 -15.42 -37.93
C THR A 180 9.13 -14.87 -39.11
N ASP A 181 9.37 -13.56 -39.15
CA ASP A 181 10.13 -12.91 -40.22
C ASP A 181 11.62 -13.31 -40.22
N ILE A 182 12.23 -13.36 -39.03
CA ILE A 182 13.62 -13.82 -38.84
C ILE A 182 13.76 -15.28 -39.28
N THR A 183 12.81 -16.13 -38.89
CA THR A 183 12.81 -17.55 -39.29
C THR A 183 12.69 -17.69 -40.81
N ARG A 184 11.76 -16.96 -41.43
CA ARG A 184 11.58 -16.96 -42.89
C ARG A 184 12.84 -16.51 -43.61
N ALA A 185 13.48 -15.43 -43.14
CA ALA A 185 14.72 -14.93 -43.70
C ALA A 185 15.86 -15.95 -43.58
N LYS A 186 16.07 -16.55 -42.40
CA LYS A 186 17.14 -17.54 -42.21
C LYS A 186 16.93 -18.82 -43.01
N VAL A 187 15.70 -19.33 -43.09
CA VAL A 187 15.38 -20.52 -43.90
C VAL A 187 15.58 -20.24 -45.39
N ALA A 188 15.29 -19.01 -45.85
CA ALA A 188 15.54 -18.58 -47.23
C ALA A 188 17.01 -18.21 -47.51
N GLY A 189 17.90 -18.27 -46.51
CA GLY A 189 19.30 -17.85 -46.64
C GLY A 189 19.50 -16.33 -46.79
N ALA A 190 18.50 -15.52 -46.42
CA ALA A 190 18.56 -14.06 -46.46
C ALA A 190 19.10 -13.46 -45.14
N ASP A 191 19.49 -12.18 -45.20
CA ASP A 191 19.98 -11.42 -44.04
C ASP A 191 18.85 -11.07 -43.07
N ALA A 192 18.85 -11.67 -41.88
CA ALA A 192 17.85 -11.43 -40.83
C ALA A 192 18.32 -10.40 -39.77
N THR A 193 19.56 -9.91 -39.85
CA THR A 193 20.19 -9.16 -38.75
C THR A 193 19.50 -7.83 -38.42
N GLY A 194 18.84 -7.20 -39.40
CA GLY A 194 18.04 -6.00 -39.17
C GLY A 194 16.81 -6.27 -38.28
N ALA A 195 16.05 -7.32 -38.59
CA ALA A 195 14.90 -7.75 -37.79
C ALA A 195 15.33 -8.24 -36.40
N GLU A 196 16.49 -8.92 -36.30
CA GLU A 196 17.08 -9.33 -35.03
C GLU A 196 17.47 -8.12 -34.14
N ASN A 197 17.98 -7.03 -34.71
CA ASN A 197 18.27 -5.80 -33.96
C ASN A 197 16.99 -5.15 -33.41
N VAL A 198 15.93 -5.05 -34.23
CA VAL A 198 14.62 -4.54 -33.76
C VAL A 198 14.07 -5.43 -32.66
N GLN A 199 14.14 -6.76 -32.83
CA GLN A 199 13.71 -7.72 -31.82
C GLN A 199 14.45 -7.52 -30.48
N SER A 200 15.78 -7.33 -30.53
CA SER A 200 16.55 -7.06 -29.30
C SER A 200 16.13 -5.76 -28.62
N SER A 201 15.84 -4.70 -29.37
CA SER A 201 15.33 -3.46 -28.78
C SER A 201 13.97 -3.64 -28.09
N LEU A 202 13.07 -4.46 -28.66
CA LEU A 202 11.77 -4.75 -28.03
C LEU A 202 11.93 -5.60 -26.77
N VAL A 203 12.90 -6.53 -26.77
CA VAL A 203 13.27 -7.34 -25.60
C VAL A 203 13.88 -6.46 -24.50
N ASP A 204 14.74 -5.51 -24.84
CA ASP A 204 15.32 -4.54 -23.89
C ASP A 204 14.21 -3.66 -23.26
N GLU A 205 13.21 -3.25 -24.04
CA GLU A 205 12.06 -2.52 -23.51
C GLU A 205 11.19 -3.39 -22.60
N LEU A 206 10.93 -4.64 -23.01
CA LEU A 206 10.19 -5.61 -22.19
C LEU A 206 10.87 -5.84 -20.83
N ALA A 207 12.20 -5.92 -20.81
CA ALA A 207 12.98 -6.12 -19.58
C ALA A 207 12.84 -4.98 -18.57
N LYS A 208 12.60 -3.74 -19.01
CA LYS A 208 12.31 -2.61 -18.10
C LYS A 208 10.97 -2.79 -17.37
N LEU A 209 9.98 -3.37 -18.05
CA LEU A 209 8.63 -3.57 -17.52
C LEU A 209 8.53 -4.81 -16.63
N MET A 210 9.19 -5.91 -17.03
CA MET A 210 9.19 -7.17 -16.27
C MET A 210 10.45 -7.99 -16.53
N ASN A 211 10.85 -8.79 -15.54
CA ASN A 211 11.96 -9.72 -15.71
C ASN A 211 11.61 -10.88 -16.67
N VAL A 212 12.47 -11.13 -17.66
CA VAL A 212 12.31 -12.19 -18.66
C VAL A 212 13.60 -12.95 -18.92
N GLN A 213 13.47 -14.21 -19.33
CA GLN A 213 14.57 -15.05 -19.79
C GLN A 213 14.47 -15.24 -21.30
N VAL A 214 15.57 -14.99 -22.00
CA VAL A 214 15.60 -15.02 -23.47
C VAL A 214 16.57 -16.12 -23.93
N THR A 215 16.09 -17.00 -24.80
CA THR A 215 16.91 -18.08 -25.38
C THR A 215 16.74 -18.15 -26.89
N PRO A 216 17.82 -18.36 -27.67
CA PRO A 216 17.72 -18.41 -29.13
C PRO A 216 16.98 -19.66 -29.62
N ARG A 217 16.28 -19.54 -30.74
CA ARG A 217 15.61 -20.67 -31.42
C ARG A 217 16.52 -21.27 -32.49
N GLN A 218 16.40 -22.57 -32.74
CA GLN A 218 17.20 -23.26 -33.76
C GLN A 218 16.97 -22.71 -35.19
N LEU A 219 15.73 -22.31 -35.51
CA LEU A 219 15.35 -21.82 -36.84
C LEU A 219 15.42 -20.28 -36.97
N GLY A 220 15.88 -19.56 -35.95
CA GLY A 220 15.90 -18.11 -35.91
C GLY A 220 14.87 -17.49 -34.96
N GLY A 221 15.18 -16.31 -34.45
CA GLY A 221 14.40 -15.65 -33.40
C GLY A 221 14.73 -16.14 -31.99
N VAL A 222 13.88 -15.78 -31.03
CA VAL A 222 14.06 -16.04 -29.59
C VAL A 222 12.80 -16.60 -28.94
N TYR A 223 12.98 -17.44 -27.93
CA TYR A 223 11.98 -17.76 -26.92
C TYR A 223 12.11 -16.76 -25.78
N VAL A 224 11.00 -16.14 -25.40
CA VAL A 224 10.88 -15.29 -24.21
C VAL A 224 10.08 -16.06 -23.17
N ARG A 225 10.66 -16.26 -21.98
CA ARG A 225 10.02 -16.95 -20.86
C ARG A 225 9.98 -16.08 -19.62
N SER A 226 9.01 -16.32 -18.75
CA SER A 226 9.03 -15.78 -17.38
C SER A 226 10.10 -16.49 -16.52
N THR A 227 10.37 -15.98 -15.33
CA THR A 227 11.30 -16.63 -14.37
C THR A 227 10.85 -18.01 -13.90
N GLU A 228 9.55 -18.26 -13.87
CA GLU A 228 8.96 -19.56 -13.55
C GLU A 228 8.87 -20.49 -14.78
N GLY A 229 9.35 -20.04 -15.94
CA GLY A 229 9.47 -20.85 -17.15
C GLY A 229 8.25 -20.84 -18.08
N LEU A 230 7.23 -20.00 -17.82
CA LEU A 230 6.08 -19.85 -18.73
C LEU A 230 6.54 -19.27 -20.07
N SER A 231 6.07 -19.85 -21.17
CA SER A 231 6.36 -19.36 -22.52
C SER A 231 5.53 -18.11 -22.82
N LEU A 232 6.18 -16.95 -22.94
CA LEU A 232 5.54 -15.65 -23.18
C LEU A 232 5.55 -15.26 -24.66
N ALA A 233 6.61 -15.60 -25.39
CA ALA A 233 6.70 -15.43 -26.85
C ALA A 233 7.65 -16.47 -27.47
N GLY A 234 7.47 -16.78 -28.76
CA GLY A 234 8.24 -17.77 -29.50
C GLY A 234 7.34 -18.77 -30.21
N ASP A 235 6.42 -19.39 -29.48
CA ASP A 235 5.44 -20.32 -30.05
C ASP A 235 4.03 -19.69 -30.06
N GLY A 236 3.97 -18.39 -30.39
CA GLY A 236 2.82 -17.54 -30.17
C GLY A 236 3.02 -16.61 -28.96
N ALA A 237 2.39 -15.44 -29.00
CA ALA A 237 2.40 -14.48 -27.91
C ALA A 237 1.37 -14.85 -26.83
N ALA A 238 1.80 -14.88 -25.58
CA ALA A 238 0.92 -14.96 -24.42
C ALA A 238 0.22 -13.61 -24.18
N LYS A 239 -0.92 -13.65 -23.48
CA LYS A 239 -1.66 -12.47 -23.05
C LYS A 239 -1.65 -12.37 -21.53
N LEU A 240 -1.05 -11.31 -21.01
CA LEU A 240 -1.11 -10.95 -19.60
C LEU A 240 -2.39 -10.14 -19.34
N THR A 241 -2.94 -10.27 -18.14
CA THR A 241 -4.10 -9.51 -17.68
C THR A 241 -3.89 -9.12 -16.22
N TYR A 242 -4.06 -7.84 -15.93
CA TYR A 242 -4.05 -7.33 -14.56
C TYR A 242 -5.43 -7.52 -13.92
N GLN A 243 -5.47 -8.19 -12.78
CA GLN A 243 -6.68 -8.42 -12.00
C GLN A 243 -6.70 -7.44 -10.83
N THR A 244 -7.65 -6.52 -10.86
CA THR A 244 -7.88 -5.54 -9.78
C THR A 244 -9.08 -5.91 -8.95
N SER A 245 -9.04 -5.58 -7.65
CA SER A 245 -10.18 -5.63 -6.76
C SER A 245 -10.25 -4.33 -5.95
N ALA A 246 -11.48 -3.89 -5.63
CA ALA A 246 -11.69 -2.71 -4.79
C ALA A 246 -11.19 -2.91 -3.34
N THR A 247 -11.12 -4.16 -2.87
CA THR A 247 -10.78 -4.47 -1.47
C THR A 247 -9.62 -5.43 -1.30
N ALA A 248 -9.14 -6.07 -2.38
CA ALA A 248 -8.03 -7.01 -2.36
C ALA A 248 -6.79 -6.49 -3.12
N THR A 249 -5.68 -7.18 -2.92
CA THR A 249 -4.42 -6.98 -3.65
C THR A 249 -4.59 -7.25 -5.14
N GLY A 250 -3.95 -6.42 -5.98
CA GLY A 250 -3.91 -6.64 -7.43
C GLY A 250 -2.86 -7.69 -7.79
N TYR A 251 -3.12 -8.49 -8.82
CA TYR A 251 -2.19 -9.53 -9.30
C TYR A 251 -2.31 -9.74 -10.81
N LEU A 252 -1.34 -10.41 -11.43
CA LEU A 252 -1.35 -10.71 -12.87
C LEU A 252 -1.71 -12.16 -13.15
N THR A 253 -2.42 -12.38 -14.24
CA THR A 253 -2.71 -13.70 -14.81
C THR A 253 -2.21 -13.79 -16.24
N VAL A 254 -1.80 -14.99 -16.66
CA VAL A 254 -1.30 -15.25 -18.03
C VAL A 254 -2.22 -16.23 -18.74
N GLN A 255 -2.61 -15.86 -19.96
CA GLN A 255 -3.17 -16.77 -20.94
C GLN A 255 -2.09 -17.13 -21.96
N LEU A 256 -1.72 -18.41 -22.03
CA LEU A 256 -0.75 -18.89 -23.00
C LEU A 256 -1.31 -18.82 -24.43
N ALA A 257 -0.43 -18.81 -25.43
CA ALA A 257 -0.82 -18.83 -26.84
C ALA A 257 -1.71 -20.03 -27.23
N SER A 258 -1.66 -21.13 -26.48
CA SER A 258 -2.56 -22.29 -26.62
C SER A 258 -4.02 -21.98 -26.25
N GLY A 259 -4.30 -20.80 -25.71
CA GLY A 259 -5.58 -20.42 -25.12
C GLY A 259 -5.74 -20.84 -23.65
N SER A 260 -4.80 -21.60 -23.09
CA SER A 260 -4.84 -22.06 -21.70
C SER A 260 -4.56 -20.91 -20.73
N VAL A 261 -5.51 -20.63 -19.83
CA VAL A 261 -5.34 -19.65 -18.75
C VAL A 261 -4.64 -20.32 -17.57
N GLN A 262 -3.52 -19.75 -17.12
CA GLN A 262 -2.87 -20.21 -15.90
C GLN A 262 -3.70 -19.78 -14.69
N PRO A 263 -4.14 -20.73 -13.84
CA PRO A 263 -4.99 -20.41 -12.69
C PRO A 263 -4.21 -19.75 -11.55
N THR A 264 -2.88 -19.89 -11.55
CA THR A 264 -2.01 -19.26 -10.56
C THR A 264 -1.61 -17.86 -11.00
N PRO A 265 -1.51 -16.91 -10.05
CA PRO A 265 -0.88 -15.62 -10.29
C PRO A 265 0.51 -15.80 -10.89
N MET A 266 0.87 -14.94 -11.82
CA MET A 266 2.20 -14.90 -12.39
C MET A 266 3.19 -14.31 -11.39
N ASN A 267 4.28 -15.03 -11.11
CA ASN A 267 5.35 -14.47 -10.28
C ASN A 267 6.28 -13.57 -11.11
N ILE A 268 6.30 -12.29 -10.75
CA ILE A 268 7.20 -11.28 -11.31
C ILE A 268 8.13 -10.83 -10.17
N SER A 269 9.43 -10.98 -10.38
CA SER A 269 10.45 -10.68 -9.36
C SER A 269 11.11 -9.32 -9.55
N SER A 270 11.05 -8.74 -10.75
CA SER A 270 11.64 -7.44 -11.08
C SER A 270 10.92 -6.74 -12.24
N GLY A 271 11.35 -5.53 -12.58
CA GLY A 271 10.71 -4.63 -13.55
C GLY A 271 9.77 -3.62 -12.91
N GLU A 272 9.38 -2.62 -13.69
CA GLU A 272 8.46 -1.54 -13.28
C GLU A 272 7.14 -2.10 -12.71
N ILE A 273 6.55 -3.13 -13.35
CA ILE A 273 5.31 -3.76 -12.89
C ILE A 273 5.47 -4.30 -11.46
N ARG A 274 6.61 -4.94 -11.15
CA ARG A 274 6.87 -5.42 -9.79
C ARG A 274 7.00 -4.26 -8.80
N GLY A 275 7.71 -3.19 -9.19
CA GLY A 275 7.84 -1.99 -8.36
C GLY A 275 6.49 -1.35 -8.03
N LEU A 276 5.60 -1.26 -9.03
CA LEU A 276 4.23 -0.76 -8.85
C LEU A 276 3.40 -1.67 -7.94
N LEU A 277 3.49 -3.00 -8.10
CA LEU A 277 2.81 -3.94 -7.22
C LEU A 277 3.31 -3.86 -5.77
N ASP A 278 4.63 -3.74 -5.56
CA ASP A 278 5.23 -3.59 -4.23
C ASP A 278 4.67 -2.36 -3.50
N VAL A 279 4.68 -1.20 -4.18
CA VAL A 279 4.19 0.03 -3.54
C VAL A 279 2.67 0.01 -3.33
N ARG A 280 1.92 -0.51 -4.30
CA ARG A 280 0.45 -0.55 -4.26
C ARG A 280 -0.07 -1.54 -3.23
N ASN A 281 0.46 -2.76 -3.20
CA ASN A 281 -0.07 -3.84 -2.36
C ASN A 281 0.51 -3.83 -0.94
N THR A 282 1.71 -3.28 -0.74
CA THR A 282 2.41 -3.35 0.55
C THR A 282 2.70 -1.96 1.10
N GLU A 283 3.57 -1.17 0.46
CA GLU A 283 4.10 0.03 1.10
C GLU A 283 3.03 1.10 1.38
N LEU A 284 2.18 1.44 0.40
CA LEU A 284 1.14 2.47 0.56
C LEU A 284 0.03 2.02 1.52
N VAL A 285 -0.30 0.73 1.52
CA VAL A 285 -1.28 0.15 2.46
C VAL A 285 -0.73 0.23 3.88
N ASN A 286 0.53 -0.14 4.08
CA ASN A 286 1.19 -0.09 5.38
C ASN A 286 1.29 1.33 5.93
N LEU A 287 1.66 2.31 5.08
CA LEU A 287 1.68 3.72 5.47
C LEU A 287 0.29 4.23 5.86
N SER A 288 -0.74 3.86 5.11
CA SER A 288 -2.12 4.28 5.40
C SER A 288 -2.65 3.67 6.70
N ASP A 289 -2.34 2.41 6.97
CA ASP A 289 -2.73 1.74 8.22
C ASP A 289 -1.99 2.32 9.45
N GLN A 290 -0.69 2.60 9.34
CA GLN A 290 0.09 3.27 10.39
C GLN A 290 -0.42 4.69 10.67
N LEU A 291 -0.73 5.46 9.62
CA LEU A 291 -1.36 6.79 9.77
C LEU A 291 -2.71 6.66 10.48
N GLY A 292 -3.54 5.67 10.07
CA GLY A 292 -4.80 5.40 10.73
C GLY A 292 -4.64 5.06 12.22
N GLU A 293 -3.64 4.26 12.61
CA GLU A 293 -3.36 3.93 14.01
C GLU A 293 -2.95 5.18 14.78
N PHE A 294 -2.01 5.94 14.22
CA PHE A 294 -1.52 7.18 14.82
C PHE A 294 -2.66 8.16 15.08
N THR A 295 -3.44 8.52 14.05
CA THR A 295 -4.56 9.46 14.17
C THR A 295 -5.62 8.95 15.14
N SER A 296 -5.93 7.66 15.11
CA SER A 296 -6.90 7.06 16.03
C SER A 296 -6.44 7.12 17.48
N ARG A 297 -5.15 6.86 17.76
CA ARG A 297 -4.62 6.89 19.13
C ARG A 297 -4.43 8.31 19.64
N ALA A 298 -4.00 9.24 18.79
CA ALA A 298 -3.96 10.66 19.11
C ALA A 298 -5.37 11.16 19.49
N ALA A 299 -6.39 10.81 18.70
CA ALA A 299 -7.77 11.18 18.99
C ALA A 299 -8.29 10.58 20.30
N GLU A 300 -7.98 9.31 20.57
CA GLU A 300 -8.38 8.65 21.81
C GLU A 300 -7.70 9.25 23.04
N GLU A 301 -6.43 9.64 23.00
CA GLU A 301 -5.77 10.27 24.15
C GLU A 301 -6.29 11.70 24.42
N ILE A 302 -6.59 12.47 23.37
CA ILE A 302 -7.24 13.78 23.52
C ILE A 302 -8.64 13.60 24.11
N ASN A 303 -9.43 12.67 23.57
CA ASN A 303 -10.77 12.37 24.10
C ASN A 303 -10.73 11.78 25.51
N ARG A 304 -9.73 10.98 25.86
CA ARG A 304 -9.53 10.49 27.23
C ARG A 304 -9.42 11.65 28.22
N ALA A 305 -8.59 12.65 27.89
CA ALA A 305 -8.45 13.85 28.70
C ALA A 305 -9.74 14.69 28.73
N ALA A 306 -10.40 14.87 27.59
CA ALA A 306 -11.66 15.62 27.49
C ALA A 306 -12.80 14.99 28.31
N ASN A 307 -12.92 13.67 28.29
CA ASN A 307 -13.94 12.92 29.03
C ASN A 307 -13.66 12.81 30.53
N ALA A 308 -12.43 13.09 30.97
CA ALA A 308 -12.08 13.25 32.38
C ALA A 308 -12.20 14.71 32.86
N ALA A 309 -12.83 15.57 32.05
CA ALA A 309 -13.03 16.98 32.29
C ALA A 309 -14.48 17.39 31.97
N SER A 310 -14.85 18.62 32.31
CA SER A 310 -16.18 19.18 32.09
C SER A 310 -16.10 20.64 31.65
N SER A 311 -17.13 21.10 30.92
CA SER A 311 -17.27 22.52 30.58
C SER A 311 -17.85 23.32 31.74
N VAL A 312 -17.67 24.64 31.72
CA VAL A 312 -18.28 25.54 32.72
C VAL A 312 -19.04 26.65 32.01
N PRO A 313 -20.38 26.74 32.17
CA PRO A 313 -21.24 25.77 32.85
C PRO A 313 -21.25 24.38 32.19
N ALA A 314 -21.65 23.35 32.93
CA ALA A 314 -21.80 22.00 32.40
C ALA A 314 -22.93 21.95 31.34
N PRO A 315 -22.82 21.08 30.31
CA PRO A 315 -23.81 20.99 29.24
C PRO A 315 -25.14 20.43 29.75
N THR A 316 -26.27 21.01 29.33
CA THR A 316 -27.61 20.50 29.70
C THR A 316 -27.93 19.15 29.05
N SER A 317 -27.22 18.79 27.99
CA SER A 317 -27.35 17.50 27.30
C SER A 317 -25.99 17.05 26.80
N MET A 318 -25.67 15.78 27.01
CA MET A 318 -24.51 15.09 26.45
C MET A 318 -24.99 13.92 25.60
N THR A 319 -24.48 13.82 24.38
CA THR A 319 -24.79 12.72 23.46
C THR A 319 -23.48 12.08 23.05
N GLY A 320 -23.34 10.80 23.36
CA GLY A 320 -22.15 10.00 23.10
C GLY A 320 -21.96 9.58 21.65
N ARG A 321 -20.93 8.78 21.42
CA ARG A 321 -20.68 8.08 20.16
C ARG A 321 -21.53 6.83 20.02
N ASN A 322 -21.76 6.41 18.78
CA ASN A 322 -22.33 5.11 18.49
C ASN A 322 -21.29 4.02 18.77
N THR A 323 -21.53 3.22 19.80
CA THR A 323 -20.66 2.09 20.19
C THR A 323 -20.79 0.87 19.29
N GLY A 324 -21.85 0.82 18.46
CA GLY A 324 -22.20 -0.35 17.65
C GLY A 324 -22.84 -1.48 18.45
N LEU A 325 -23.07 -1.25 19.75
CA LEU A 325 -23.61 -2.22 20.69
C LEU A 325 -25.05 -1.90 21.07
N ASP A 326 -25.78 -2.93 21.50
CA ASP A 326 -27.06 -2.79 22.19
C ASP A 326 -26.84 -2.33 23.64
N ASP A 327 -27.90 -1.86 24.31
CA ASP A 327 -27.83 -1.27 25.66
C ASP A 327 -27.15 -2.22 26.66
N THR A 328 -27.61 -3.47 26.72
CA THR A 328 -27.08 -4.45 27.68
C THR A 328 -25.62 -4.78 27.39
N ALA A 329 -25.23 -5.02 26.15
CA ALA A 329 -23.83 -5.28 25.78
C ALA A 329 -22.94 -4.06 26.03
N ALA A 330 -23.45 -2.84 25.82
CA ALA A 330 -22.71 -1.62 26.08
C ALA A 330 -22.43 -1.41 27.58
N MET A 331 -23.36 -1.79 28.48
CA MET A 331 -23.20 -1.65 29.94
C MET A 331 -22.49 -2.83 30.62
N THR A 332 -22.46 -4.01 30.00
CA THR A 332 -21.85 -5.20 30.61
C THR A 332 -20.33 -5.08 30.72
N GLY A 333 -19.71 -5.53 31.81
CA GLY A 333 -18.24 -5.61 31.93
C GLY A 333 -17.52 -4.31 32.33
N PHE A 334 -18.25 -3.29 32.78
CA PHE A 334 -17.62 -2.19 33.51
C PHE A 334 -17.12 -2.66 34.88
N THR A 335 -16.00 -2.08 35.30
CA THR A 335 -15.39 -2.23 36.63
C THR A 335 -15.14 -0.84 37.21
N GLY A 336 -14.80 -0.74 38.49
CA GLY A 336 -14.47 0.51 39.15
C GLY A 336 -15.69 1.40 39.46
N LYS A 337 -15.45 2.71 39.60
CA LYS A 337 -16.47 3.68 40.03
C LYS A 337 -16.51 4.94 39.19
N THR A 338 -17.71 5.45 38.94
CA THR A 338 -17.93 6.73 38.26
C THR A 338 -18.99 7.56 38.97
N THR A 339 -18.90 8.88 38.86
CA THR A 339 -19.88 9.81 39.42
C THR A 339 -20.51 10.65 38.32
N ILE A 340 -21.83 10.69 38.29
CA ILE A 340 -22.62 11.61 37.47
C ILE A 340 -23.20 12.69 38.40
N ALA A 341 -22.85 13.94 38.12
CA ALA A 341 -23.34 15.10 38.87
C ALA A 341 -24.22 15.98 37.97
N LEU A 342 -25.37 16.40 38.50
CA LEU A 342 -26.19 17.46 37.92
C LEU A 342 -25.85 18.76 38.64
N THR A 343 -25.38 19.75 37.90
CA THR A 343 -24.92 21.04 38.41
C THR A 343 -25.81 22.17 37.92
N ASP A 344 -25.94 23.23 38.71
CA ASP A 344 -26.56 24.47 38.21
C ASP A 344 -25.58 25.30 37.37
N SER A 345 -26.04 26.44 36.87
CA SER A 345 -25.22 27.35 36.04
C SER A 345 -24.04 27.98 36.80
N SER A 346 -24.04 27.93 38.13
CA SER A 346 -22.94 28.39 38.98
C SER A 346 -21.94 27.26 39.29
N GLY A 347 -22.18 26.04 38.81
CA GLY A 347 -21.32 24.88 39.02
C GLY A 347 -21.53 24.18 40.37
N VAL A 348 -22.60 24.49 41.11
CA VAL A 348 -22.92 23.80 42.37
C VAL A 348 -23.63 22.49 42.07
N ILE A 349 -23.22 21.39 42.73
CA ILE A 349 -23.86 20.08 42.57
C ILE A 349 -25.25 20.11 43.21
N GLN A 350 -26.28 19.86 42.42
CA GLN A 350 -27.68 19.76 42.85
C GLN A 350 -28.09 18.29 43.07
N ARG A 351 -27.46 17.37 42.34
CA ARG A 351 -27.66 15.92 42.45
C ARG A 351 -26.36 15.20 42.16
N ARG A 352 -25.99 14.23 42.98
CA ARG A 352 -24.82 13.36 42.79
C ARG A 352 -25.27 11.90 42.75
N ILE A 353 -24.89 11.20 41.69
CA ILE A 353 -25.10 9.76 41.52
C ILE A 353 -23.72 9.10 41.43
N ASP A 354 -23.34 8.34 42.45
CA ASP A 354 -22.13 7.52 42.41
C ASP A 354 -22.52 6.10 41.99
N ILE A 355 -21.85 5.55 40.99
CA ILE A 355 -22.06 4.22 40.45
C ILE A 355 -20.82 3.39 40.77
N ASP A 356 -21.01 2.29 41.48
CA ASP A 356 -19.98 1.31 41.80
C ASP A 356 -20.26 0.03 40.99
N PHE A 357 -19.50 -0.16 39.91
CA PHE A 357 -19.67 -1.28 39.00
C PHE A 357 -19.18 -2.60 39.62
N ASP A 358 -18.17 -2.54 40.50
CA ASP A 358 -17.64 -3.71 41.19
C ASP A 358 -18.65 -4.22 42.23
N ALA A 359 -19.29 -3.31 42.97
CA ALA A 359 -20.30 -3.64 43.97
C ALA A 359 -21.70 -3.88 43.37
N GLY A 360 -21.95 -3.44 42.13
CA GLY A 360 -23.26 -3.50 41.49
C GLY A 360 -24.30 -2.58 42.16
N THR A 361 -23.88 -1.40 42.63
CA THR A 361 -24.74 -0.48 43.40
C THR A 361 -24.64 0.96 42.91
N MET A 362 -25.69 1.74 43.11
CA MET A 362 -25.65 3.20 43.00
C MET A 362 -25.93 3.85 44.35
N SER A 363 -25.30 4.99 44.62
CA SER A 363 -25.69 5.89 45.69
C SER A 363 -26.11 7.24 45.14
N VAL A 364 -27.03 7.87 45.84
CA VAL A 364 -27.64 9.13 45.46
C VAL A 364 -27.47 10.11 46.61
N ASN A 365 -26.70 11.17 46.39
CA ASN A 365 -26.33 12.14 47.44
C ASN A 365 -25.78 11.46 48.71
N GLY A 366 -25.04 10.35 48.56
CA GLY A 366 -24.50 9.55 49.67
C GLY A 366 -25.48 8.58 50.34
N ALA A 367 -26.75 8.54 49.94
CA ALA A 367 -27.73 7.55 50.39
C ALA A 367 -27.83 6.36 49.42
N ALA A 368 -28.31 5.21 49.90
CA ALA A 368 -28.52 4.04 49.03
C ALA A 368 -29.51 4.35 47.89
N GLY A 369 -29.09 4.06 46.66
CA GLY A 369 -29.89 4.21 45.44
C GLY A 369 -30.32 2.85 44.88
N PRO A 370 -30.79 2.83 43.62
CA PRO A 370 -31.05 1.60 42.88
C PRO A 370 -29.81 0.71 42.78
N THR A 371 -30.01 -0.59 42.59
CA THR A 371 -28.92 -1.50 42.20
C THR A 371 -28.46 -1.20 40.77
N PHE A 372 -27.25 -1.63 40.42
CA PHE A 372 -26.78 -1.62 39.03
C PHE A 372 -26.99 -3.00 38.42
N ASN A 373 -27.70 -3.06 37.29
CA ASN A 373 -27.84 -4.24 36.44
C ASN A 373 -27.72 -3.81 34.97
N PRO A 374 -26.76 -4.34 34.19
CA PRO A 374 -26.60 -4.00 32.77
C PRO A 374 -27.87 -4.10 31.93
N SER A 375 -28.77 -5.05 32.23
CA SER A 375 -29.99 -5.24 31.44
C SER A 375 -31.09 -4.18 31.69
N ASP A 376 -31.00 -3.43 32.78
CA ASP A 376 -32.01 -2.43 33.20
C ASP A 376 -31.37 -1.10 33.63
N PHE A 377 -30.11 -0.89 33.23
CA PHE A 377 -29.28 0.21 33.70
C PHE A 377 -29.91 1.58 33.42
N MET A 378 -30.50 1.76 32.23
CA MET A 378 -31.15 3.03 31.88
C MET A 378 -32.32 3.37 32.80
N ALA A 379 -33.16 2.38 33.16
CA ALA A 379 -34.27 2.62 34.08
C ALA A 379 -33.79 2.93 35.49
N GLN A 380 -32.75 2.22 35.95
CA GLN A 380 -32.13 2.42 37.26
C GLN A 380 -31.46 3.79 37.36
N LEU A 381 -30.70 4.20 36.34
CA LEU A 381 -30.06 5.50 36.28
C LEU A 381 -31.10 6.63 36.21
N ASN A 382 -32.18 6.48 35.43
CA ASN A 382 -33.29 7.42 35.44
C ASN A 382 -33.94 7.55 36.83
N THR A 383 -34.11 6.43 37.53
CA THR A 383 -34.61 6.43 38.91
C THR A 383 -33.66 7.16 39.86
N ALA A 384 -32.34 6.95 39.71
CA ALA A 384 -31.32 7.65 40.49
C ALA A 384 -31.29 9.16 40.20
N MET A 385 -31.45 9.57 38.94
CA MET A 385 -31.52 10.98 38.55
C MET A 385 -32.81 11.67 39.01
N GLY A 386 -33.93 10.93 39.12
CA GLY A 386 -35.23 11.48 39.48
C GLY A 386 -35.72 12.51 38.47
N GLY A 387 -36.55 13.46 38.89
CA GLY A 387 -37.07 14.52 37.99
C GLY A 387 -36.01 15.52 37.49
N MET A 388 -34.79 15.47 38.03
CA MET A 388 -33.72 16.44 37.74
C MET A 388 -32.90 16.09 36.50
N GLY A 389 -33.00 14.88 35.97
CA GLY A 389 -32.31 14.48 34.76
C GLY A 389 -32.93 13.26 34.09
N ALA A 390 -32.39 12.88 32.95
CA ALA A 390 -32.80 11.71 32.19
C ALA A 390 -31.60 11.04 31.51
N ALA A 391 -31.60 9.71 31.42
CA ALA A 391 -30.69 8.89 30.64
C ALA A 391 -31.44 8.17 29.52
N GLY A 392 -30.79 8.01 28.37
CA GLY A 392 -31.28 7.19 27.28
C GLY A 392 -30.15 6.44 26.58
N PHE A 393 -30.51 5.34 25.93
CA PHE A 393 -29.64 4.63 25.01
C PHE A 393 -30.42 4.31 23.73
N SER A 394 -29.96 4.83 22.60
CA SER A 394 -30.62 4.62 21.30
C SER A 394 -29.61 4.76 20.18
N GLY A 395 -29.74 3.94 19.13
CA GLY A 395 -28.80 3.93 18.00
C GLY A 395 -27.35 3.68 18.41
N GLY A 396 -27.14 2.88 19.46
CA GLY A 396 -25.81 2.57 20.02
C GLY A 396 -25.13 3.70 20.80
N ALA A 397 -25.81 4.84 20.98
CA ALA A 397 -25.29 6.00 21.68
C ALA A 397 -26.03 6.28 22.99
N MET A 398 -25.29 6.67 24.02
CA MET A 398 -25.82 7.12 25.30
C MET A 398 -26.16 8.60 25.26
N THR A 399 -27.26 8.99 25.88
CA THR A 399 -27.64 10.38 26.14
C THR A 399 -27.85 10.61 27.63
N LEU A 400 -27.34 11.73 28.14
CA LEU A 400 -27.59 12.21 29.49
C LEU A 400 -28.06 13.66 29.42
N THR A 401 -29.17 13.96 30.10
CA THR A 401 -29.80 15.28 30.06
C THR A 401 -30.10 15.75 31.47
N GLY A 402 -29.77 17.01 31.77
CA GLY A 402 -30.23 17.69 32.97
C GLY A 402 -31.52 18.47 32.68
N ASN A 403 -32.50 18.35 33.56
CA ASN A 403 -33.79 19.04 33.45
C ASN A 403 -33.74 20.37 34.21
N GLY A 404 -34.60 21.31 33.84
CA GLY A 404 -34.72 22.60 34.56
C GLY A 404 -33.49 23.51 34.45
N GLY A 405 -32.67 23.33 33.42
CA GLY A 405 -31.45 24.12 33.19
C GLY A 405 -30.20 23.58 33.91
N LEU A 406 -30.29 22.39 34.53
CA LEU A 406 -29.14 21.71 35.11
C LEU A 406 -28.21 21.17 34.01
N GLY A 407 -26.91 21.28 34.22
CA GLY A 407 -25.87 20.69 33.39
C GLY A 407 -25.39 19.34 33.94
N VAL A 408 -24.94 18.45 33.07
CA VAL A 408 -24.41 17.12 33.40
C VAL A 408 -22.88 17.17 33.40
N ALA A 409 -22.27 16.71 34.48
CA ALA A 409 -20.82 16.53 34.59
C ALA A 409 -20.51 15.12 35.09
N ILE A 410 -19.42 14.53 34.60
CA ILE A 410 -19.03 13.16 34.91
C ILE A 410 -17.59 13.17 35.37
N GLN A 411 -17.29 12.38 36.40
CA GLN A 411 -15.94 12.21 36.90
C GLN A 411 -15.77 10.80 37.45
N ASP A 412 -14.75 10.11 36.97
CA ASP A 412 -14.36 8.81 37.52
C ASP A 412 -13.68 8.98 38.89
N ASP A 413 -13.82 7.95 39.73
CA ASP A 413 -13.16 7.94 41.04
C ASP A 413 -11.64 8.01 40.88
N ALA A 414 -10.97 8.82 41.71
CA ALA A 414 -9.53 9.03 41.59
C ALA A 414 -8.68 7.79 41.96
N THR A 415 -9.25 6.86 42.74
CA THR A 415 -8.53 5.67 43.26
C THR A 415 -8.94 4.39 42.56
N ASN A 416 -10.22 4.24 42.23
CA ASN A 416 -10.77 3.09 41.51
C ASN A 416 -11.62 3.59 40.33
N PRO A 417 -10.99 4.22 39.32
CA PRO A 417 -11.71 4.81 38.19
C PRO A 417 -12.48 3.74 37.45
N SER A 418 -13.64 4.11 36.90
CA SER A 418 -14.38 3.18 36.06
C SER A 418 -13.54 2.74 34.86
N SER A 419 -13.72 1.50 34.43
CA SER A 419 -12.96 0.96 33.30
C SER A 419 -13.76 -0.09 32.54
N LYS A 420 -13.83 0.10 31.22
CA LYS A 420 -14.21 -0.91 30.24
C LYS A 420 -13.31 -0.78 29.02
N ALA A 421 -12.71 -1.89 28.59
CA ALA A 421 -11.71 -1.91 27.51
C ALA A 421 -10.54 -0.92 27.69
N GLY A 422 -10.22 -0.54 28.93
CA GLY A 422 -9.21 0.46 29.26
C GLY A 422 -9.67 1.91 29.16
N LYS A 423 -10.99 2.17 29.09
CA LYS A 423 -11.59 3.50 29.02
C LYS A 423 -12.51 3.75 30.21
N GLY A 424 -12.45 4.96 30.77
CA GLY A 424 -13.43 5.44 31.75
C GLY A 424 -14.84 5.55 31.17
N PHE A 425 -15.85 5.65 32.03
CA PHE A 425 -17.26 5.60 31.64
C PHE A 425 -17.61 6.65 30.59
N SER A 426 -17.30 7.92 30.86
CA SER A 426 -17.54 9.00 29.88
C SER A 426 -16.75 8.77 28.60
N HIS A 427 -15.49 8.33 28.72
CA HIS A 427 -14.63 8.10 27.57
C HIS A 427 -15.15 6.96 26.69
N TYR A 428 -15.57 5.84 27.26
CA TYR A 428 -16.13 4.71 26.51
C TYR A 428 -17.34 5.14 25.67
N PHE A 429 -18.30 5.85 26.28
CA PHE A 429 -19.48 6.36 25.58
C PHE A 429 -19.21 7.62 24.75
N GLY A 430 -18.04 8.24 24.86
CA GLY A 430 -17.68 9.46 24.14
C GLY A 430 -18.58 10.65 24.45
N LEU A 431 -19.06 10.75 25.70
CA LEU A 431 -20.06 11.76 26.10
C LEU A 431 -19.51 13.19 25.98
N ASN A 432 -18.18 13.35 26.08
CA ASN A 432 -17.49 14.63 26.01
C ASN A 432 -16.36 14.63 24.96
N ASP A 433 -16.52 13.84 23.89
CA ASP A 433 -15.52 13.76 22.82
C ASP A 433 -15.36 15.10 22.08
N ILE A 434 -14.12 15.57 21.99
CA ILE A 434 -13.70 16.68 21.12
C ILE A 434 -13.58 16.15 19.68
N LEU A 435 -12.98 14.96 19.51
CA LEU A 435 -12.81 14.31 18.21
C LEU A 435 -13.87 13.21 18.04
N ARG A 436 -14.67 13.28 16.98
CA ARG A 436 -15.68 12.28 16.63
C ARG A 436 -15.31 11.57 15.33
N THR A 437 -15.97 10.46 15.02
CA THR A 437 -15.69 9.68 13.82
C THR A 437 -16.97 9.26 13.10
N ASN A 438 -16.93 9.25 11.76
CA ASN A 438 -17.97 8.70 10.89
C ASN A 438 -17.68 7.20 10.66
N GLY A 439 -17.88 6.40 11.70
CA GLY A 439 -17.62 4.96 11.69
C GLY A 439 -17.31 4.44 13.08
N TYR A 440 -16.76 3.24 13.16
CA TYR A 440 -16.36 2.62 14.41
C TYR A 440 -14.85 2.72 14.51
N SER A 441 -14.38 3.61 15.36
CA SER A 441 -12.97 3.73 15.71
C SER A 441 -12.86 4.31 17.11
N PRO A 442 -11.96 3.79 17.95
CA PRO A 442 -11.14 2.59 17.74
C PRO A 442 -11.96 1.29 17.91
N TYR A 443 -11.38 0.15 17.52
CA TYR A 443 -12.05 -1.16 17.50
C TYR A 443 -12.08 -1.88 18.87
N GLU A 444 -11.85 -1.17 19.98
CA GLU A 444 -12.02 -1.74 21.32
C GLU A 444 -13.50 -1.77 21.71
N THR A 445 -14.19 -2.85 21.32
CA THR A 445 -15.62 -3.02 21.62
C THR A 445 -15.91 -3.32 23.09
N GLY A 446 -14.91 -3.80 23.85
CA GLY A 446 -15.10 -4.31 25.20
C GLY A 446 -15.91 -5.61 25.29
N LEU A 447 -16.25 -6.24 24.16
CA LEU A 447 -16.86 -7.56 24.12
C LEU A 447 -15.84 -8.64 24.48
N THR A 448 -16.29 -9.64 25.23
CA THR A 448 -15.56 -10.86 25.59
C THR A 448 -16.12 -12.05 24.84
N ALA A 449 -15.41 -13.18 24.85
CA ALA A 449 -15.86 -14.41 24.17
C ALA A 449 -17.22 -14.92 24.69
N ALA A 450 -17.58 -14.63 25.94
CA ALA A 450 -18.84 -15.06 26.55
C ALA A 450 -20.03 -14.14 26.21
N ASP A 451 -19.77 -12.93 25.72
CA ASP A 451 -20.83 -11.97 25.43
C ASP A 451 -21.64 -12.40 24.19
N PRO A 452 -22.94 -12.05 24.12
CA PRO A 452 -23.73 -12.24 22.90
C PRO A 452 -23.10 -11.53 21.70
N ASN A 453 -22.99 -12.23 20.58
CA ASN A 453 -22.39 -11.64 19.37
C ASN A 453 -23.26 -10.52 18.78
N GLY A 454 -24.59 -10.62 18.95
CA GLY A 454 -25.57 -9.63 18.52
C GLY A 454 -25.84 -9.60 17.01
N PHE A 455 -25.23 -10.48 16.21
CA PHE A 455 -25.47 -10.53 14.76
C PHE A 455 -26.74 -11.30 14.46
N THR A 456 -27.67 -10.65 13.74
CA THR A 456 -29.02 -11.17 13.49
C THR A 456 -29.22 -11.70 12.08
N SER A 457 -28.36 -11.32 11.13
CA SER A 457 -28.45 -11.71 9.72
C SER A 457 -27.14 -11.43 8.98
N GLY A 458 -27.06 -11.93 7.74
CA GLY A 458 -26.00 -11.61 6.78
C GLY A 458 -24.82 -12.57 6.78
N SER A 459 -23.90 -12.34 5.84
CA SER A 459 -22.69 -13.13 5.66
C SER A 459 -21.49 -12.24 5.32
N MET A 460 -20.29 -12.74 5.63
CA MET A 460 -19.01 -12.11 5.32
C MET A 460 -18.23 -12.95 4.32
N THR A 461 -17.82 -12.35 3.20
CA THR A 461 -16.92 -12.98 2.23
C THR A 461 -15.50 -12.50 2.46
N ILE A 462 -14.65 -13.41 2.97
CA ILE A 462 -13.24 -13.20 3.25
C ILE A 462 -12.42 -13.72 2.07
N ARG A 463 -11.57 -12.88 1.48
CA ARG A 463 -10.60 -13.27 0.48
C ARG A 463 -9.23 -13.50 1.13
N LEU A 464 -8.70 -14.71 0.92
CA LEU A 464 -7.33 -15.05 1.27
C LEU A 464 -6.45 -14.98 0.02
N THR A 465 -5.34 -14.29 0.17
CA THR A 465 -4.33 -14.09 -0.86
C THR A 465 -2.98 -14.57 -0.36
N ASP A 466 -2.10 -14.97 -1.27
CA ASP A 466 -0.70 -15.18 -0.93
C ASP A 466 0.00 -13.84 -0.63
N VAL A 467 1.29 -13.89 -0.32
CA VAL A 467 2.11 -12.69 -0.05
C VAL A 467 2.36 -11.83 -1.30
N GLU A 468 2.12 -12.38 -2.49
CA GLU A 468 2.24 -11.68 -3.78
C GLU A 468 0.90 -11.07 -4.21
N GLY A 469 -0.16 -11.28 -3.42
CA GLY A 469 -1.50 -10.75 -3.65
C GLY A 469 -2.38 -11.64 -4.52
N GLY A 470 -1.89 -12.83 -4.84
CA GLY A 470 -2.56 -13.85 -5.63
C GLY A 470 -3.71 -14.50 -4.90
N ARG A 471 -4.87 -14.62 -5.56
CA ARG A 471 -6.06 -15.21 -4.93
C ARG A 471 -5.85 -16.71 -4.64
N ILE A 472 -5.88 -17.06 -3.35
CA ILE A 472 -5.92 -18.45 -2.90
C ILE A 472 -7.37 -18.93 -2.86
N ARG A 473 -8.24 -18.23 -2.13
CA ARG A 473 -9.64 -18.64 -1.92
C ARG A 473 -10.52 -17.50 -1.41
N ASP A 474 -11.78 -17.50 -1.83
CA ASP A 474 -12.85 -16.72 -1.20
C ASP A 474 -13.66 -17.64 -0.28
N ILE A 475 -13.86 -17.21 0.97
CA ILE A 475 -14.50 -17.96 2.04
C ILE A 475 -15.70 -17.16 2.52
N VAL A 476 -16.90 -17.74 2.39
CA VAL A 476 -18.12 -17.15 2.93
C VAL A 476 -18.33 -17.69 4.33
N VAL A 477 -18.36 -16.79 5.32
CA VAL A 477 -18.62 -17.09 6.72
C VAL A 477 -19.95 -16.47 7.11
N ASP A 478 -20.86 -17.32 7.57
CA ASP A 478 -22.15 -16.91 8.12
C ASP A 478 -22.02 -16.86 9.65
N PRO A 479 -22.13 -15.68 10.30
CA PRO A 479 -22.12 -15.61 11.74
C PRO A 479 -23.32 -16.37 12.33
N PRO A 480 -23.13 -17.14 13.42
CA PRO A 480 -24.21 -17.84 14.07
C PRO A 480 -25.21 -16.83 14.68
N VAL A 481 -26.45 -16.88 14.22
CA VAL A 481 -27.55 -16.03 14.72
C VAL A 481 -27.87 -16.40 16.17
N GLY A 482 -27.82 -15.43 17.08
CA GLY A 482 -28.23 -15.61 18.48
C GLY A 482 -27.25 -16.38 19.37
N GLY A 483 -25.95 -16.41 19.02
CA GLY A 483 -24.87 -17.04 19.80
C GLY A 483 -23.98 -16.04 20.55
N THR A 484 -22.88 -16.56 21.08
CA THR A 484 -21.80 -15.81 21.75
C THR A 484 -20.74 -15.35 20.76
N MET A 485 -19.86 -14.45 21.19
CA MET A 485 -18.64 -14.09 20.46
C MET A 485 -17.70 -15.29 20.25
N GLN A 486 -17.69 -16.26 21.17
CA GLN A 486 -16.95 -17.52 20.97
C GLN A 486 -17.51 -18.30 19.78
N ASP A 487 -18.84 -18.40 19.65
CA ASP A 487 -19.46 -19.08 18.49
C ASP A 487 -19.09 -18.37 17.17
N MET A 488 -19.00 -17.04 17.19
CA MET A 488 -18.52 -16.26 16.03
C MET A 488 -17.05 -16.56 15.71
N LEU A 489 -16.18 -16.62 16.72
CA LEU A 489 -14.77 -17.00 16.53
C LEU A 489 -14.64 -18.42 16.00
N ASP A 490 -15.44 -19.37 16.49
CA ASP A 490 -15.44 -20.75 16.04
C ASP A 490 -15.92 -20.87 14.58
N ALA A 491 -16.93 -20.08 14.18
CA ALA A 491 -17.38 -20.00 12.79
C ALA A 491 -16.30 -19.43 11.87
N LEU A 492 -15.66 -18.32 12.26
CA LEU A 492 -14.54 -17.72 11.53
C LEU A 492 -13.35 -18.69 11.43
N ASN A 493 -13.05 -19.43 12.50
CA ASN A 493 -11.91 -20.36 12.59
C ASN A 493 -12.22 -21.79 12.14
N SER A 494 -13.43 -22.05 11.63
CA SER A 494 -13.81 -23.35 11.12
C SER A 494 -12.86 -23.80 10.00
N ARG A 495 -12.37 -25.04 10.07
CA ARG A 495 -11.56 -25.63 8.99
C ARG A 495 -12.39 -25.98 7.75
N ALA A 496 -13.70 -26.11 7.90
CA ALA A 496 -14.60 -26.52 6.81
C ALA A 496 -15.17 -25.32 6.04
N SER A 497 -15.55 -24.26 6.78
CA SER A 497 -16.29 -23.11 6.26
C SER A 497 -15.66 -21.76 6.62
N GLY A 498 -14.55 -21.74 7.37
CA GLY A 498 -13.85 -20.54 7.81
C GLY A 498 -12.38 -20.52 7.38
N VAL A 499 -11.58 -19.65 8.00
CA VAL A 499 -10.16 -19.44 7.70
C VAL A 499 -9.22 -20.45 8.36
N GLY A 500 -9.74 -21.41 9.13
CA GLY A 500 -8.96 -22.28 10.04
C GLY A 500 -7.86 -23.13 9.39
N LEU A 501 -7.87 -23.30 8.06
CA LEU A 501 -6.78 -23.95 7.33
C LEU A 501 -5.58 -23.04 7.10
N TYR A 502 -5.79 -21.72 7.10
CA TYR A 502 -4.81 -20.70 6.67
C TYR A 502 -4.37 -19.75 7.80
N GLY A 503 -5.14 -19.70 8.89
CA GLY A 503 -4.86 -18.85 10.04
C GLY A 503 -5.95 -18.94 11.10
N GLN A 504 -5.92 -18.01 12.05
CA GLN A 504 -6.91 -17.91 13.11
C GLN A 504 -7.27 -16.45 13.43
N PHE A 505 -8.53 -16.20 13.70
CA PHE A 505 -9.02 -15.02 14.39
C PHE A 505 -8.94 -15.20 15.90
N SER A 506 -8.61 -14.13 16.60
CA SER A 506 -8.63 -14.03 18.06
C SER A 506 -9.32 -12.75 18.49
N LEU A 507 -9.96 -12.78 19.66
CA LEU A 507 -10.51 -11.62 20.35
C LEU A 507 -9.69 -11.36 21.61
N ASN A 508 -9.16 -10.15 21.76
CA ASN A 508 -8.37 -9.80 22.95
C ASN A 508 -9.24 -9.28 24.10
N ALA A 509 -8.62 -9.01 25.27
CA ALA A 509 -9.33 -8.53 26.46
C ALA A 509 -9.99 -7.14 26.31
N LYS A 510 -9.63 -6.36 25.28
CA LYS A 510 -10.28 -5.08 24.95
C LYS A 510 -11.41 -5.25 23.92
N GLY A 511 -11.71 -6.48 23.49
CA GLY A 511 -12.72 -6.76 22.46
C GLY A 511 -12.27 -6.40 21.05
N GLN A 512 -10.95 -6.32 20.79
CA GLN A 512 -10.41 -6.14 19.45
C GLN A 512 -10.21 -7.50 18.79
N MET A 513 -10.62 -7.61 17.52
CA MET A 513 -10.40 -8.81 16.72
C MET A 513 -9.14 -8.68 15.86
N SER A 514 -8.37 -9.76 15.75
CA SER A 514 -7.18 -9.83 14.89
C SER A 514 -7.11 -11.18 14.19
N PHE A 515 -6.66 -11.18 12.93
CA PHE A 515 -6.34 -12.38 12.19
C PHE A 515 -4.82 -12.60 12.21
N SER A 516 -4.39 -13.82 12.52
CA SER A 516 -3.01 -14.27 12.37
C SER A 516 -2.95 -15.39 11.35
N SER A 517 -2.11 -15.25 10.33
CA SER A 517 -1.84 -16.33 9.38
C SER A 517 -1.09 -17.49 10.06
N ASN A 518 -1.21 -18.70 9.51
CA ASN A 518 -0.42 -19.85 9.91
C ASN A 518 1.05 -19.70 9.43
N GLY A 519 1.98 -20.37 10.12
CA GLY A 519 3.42 -20.26 9.79
C GLY A 519 3.88 -21.09 8.59
N VAL A 520 3.01 -21.91 7.99
CA VAL A 520 3.39 -22.85 6.91
C VAL A 520 3.15 -22.24 5.53
N THR A 521 2.03 -21.54 5.37
CA THR A 521 1.65 -20.83 4.15
C THR A 521 1.15 -19.45 4.56
N PRO A 522 2.04 -18.45 4.64
CA PRO A 522 1.65 -17.09 4.98
C PRO A 522 0.59 -16.58 3.99
N VAL A 523 -0.53 -16.14 4.52
CA VAL A 523 -1.63 -15.55 3.76
C VAL A 523 -1.94 -14.15 4.27
N THR A 524 -2.35 -13.31 3.33
CA THR A 524 -2.97 -12.01 3.61
C THR A 524 -4.49 -12.16 3.49
N MET A 525 -5.23 -11.31 4.20
CA MET A 525 -6.69 -11.38 4.29
C MET A 525 -7.33 -10.04 3.99
N SER A 526 -8.39 -10.05 3.19
CA SER A 526 -9.26 -8.91 2.92
C SER A 526 -10.73 -9.30 2.99
N VAL A 527 -11.61 -8.32 3.22
CA VAL A 527 -13.06 -8.51 3.20
C VAL A 527 -13.59 -8.03 1.85
N GLN A 528 -14.18 -8.93 1.07
CA GLN A 528 -14.73 -8.61 -0.24
C GLN A 528 -16.15 -8.05 -0.14
N ALA A 529 -16.94 -8.62 0.75
CA ALA A 529 -18.29 -8.18 1.05
C ALA A 529 -18.61 -8.53 2.49
N ASP A 530 -19.33 -7.66 3.18
CA ASP A 530 -19.88 -7.94 4.49
C ASP A 530 -21.30 -7.38 4.55
N THR A 531 -22.25 -8.28 4.74
CA THR A 531 -23.69 -7.98 4.85
C THR A 531 -24.21 -8.31 6.24
N THR A 532 -23.32 -8.63 7.17
CA THR A 532 -23.68 -8.93 8.54
C THR A 532 -24.28 -7.70 9.20
N GLU A 533 -25.27 -7.91 10.07
CA GLU A 533 -25.92 -6.82 10.79
C GLU A 533 -25.98 -7.15 12.28
N ARG A 534 -25.36 -6.31 13.11
CA ARG A 534 -25.47 -6.41 14.58
C ARG A 534 -26.76 -5.75 15.06
N GLY A 535 -27.88 -6.47 14.93
CA GLY A 535 -29.23 -5.93 15.07
C GLY A 535 -29.66 -5.15 13.83
N LEU A 536 -30.96 -4.83 13.73
CA LEU A 536 -31.54 -4.22 12.53
C LEU A 536 -30.88 -2.85 12.23
N GLY A 537 -30.18 -2.75 11.09
CA GLY A 537 -29.47 -1.53 10.68
C GLY A 537 -28.23 -1.18 11.51
N GLY A 538 -27.74 -2.11 12.32
CA GLY A 538 -26.49 -1.98 13.08
C GLY A 538 -25.24 -2.18 12.21
N PRO A 539 -24.04 -2.08 12.80
CA PRO A 539 -22.79 -2.28 12.06
C PRO A 539 -22.62 -3.71 11.55
N SER A 540 -21.87 -3.84 10.46
CA SER A 540 -21.32 -5.12 10.05
C SER A 540 -20.14 -5.52 10.94
N ALA A 541 -19.82 -6.81 10.96
CA ALA A 541 -18.68 -7.36 11.71
C ALA A 541 -17.35 -6.74 11.27
N SER A 542 -17.15 -6.52 9.96
CA SER A 542 -15.96 -5.86 9.44
C SER A 542 -15.85 -4.42 9.93
N GLN A 543 -16.96 -3.67 9.93
CA GLN A 543 -16.99 -2.29 10.43
C GLN A 543 -16.73 -2.21 11.93
N LEU A 544 -17.41 -3.05 12.72
CA LEU A 544 -17.32 -3.02 14.19
C LEU A 544 -15.92 -3.40 14.71
N PHE A 545 -15.31 -4.42 14.12
CA PHE A 545 -14.01 -4.95 14.56
C PHE A 545 -12.81 -4.49 13.71
N GLY A 546 -13.04 -3.71 12.65
CA GLY A 546 -11.99 -3.27 11.73
C GLY A 546 -11.33 -4.43 11.01
N ILE A 547 -12.13 -5.35 10.47
CA ILE A 547 -11.63 -6.56 9.79
C ILE A 547 -11.26 -6.21 8.36
N GLY A 548 -9.99 -6.44 8.02
CA GLY A 548 -9.43 -6.21 6.70
C GLY A 548 -8.83 -4.81 6.52
N PRO A 549 -7.95 -4.65 5.52
CA PRO A 549 -7.19 -3.42 5.31
C PRO A 549 -8.06 -2.23 4.91
N ALA A 550 -9.22 -2.44 4.28
CA ALA A 550 -10.11 -1.37 3.85
C ALA A 550 -10.64 -0.53 5.03
N GLU A 551 -11.03 -1.18 6.13
CA GLU A 551 -11.54 -0.47 7.31
C GLU A 551 -10.43 0.27 8.05
N ARG A 552 -9.25 -0.35 8.17
CA ARG A 552 -8.12 0.19 8.93
C ARG A 552 -7.33 1.28 8.20
N SER A 553 -7.14 1.14 6.89
CA SER A 553 -6.38 2.12 6.08
C SER A 553 -7.13 3.44 5.86
N THR A 554 -8.46 3.42 5.90
CA THR A 554 -9.30 4.61 5.68
C THR A 554 -9.66 5.31 6.98
N ARG A 555 -9.40 4.73 8.16
CA ARG A 555 -9.85 5.33 9.44
C ARG A 555 -9.27 6.72 9.73
N GLY A 556 -8.09 7.02 9.20
CA GLY A 556 -7.44 8.33 9.35
C GLY A 556 -8.23 9.50 8.78
N GLU A 557 -9.16 9.25 7.84
CA GLU A 557 -9.98 10.28 7.21
C GLU A 557 -11.40 10.40 7.80
N LYS A 558 -11.77 9.49 8.72
CA LYS A 558 -13.12 9.43 9.31
C LYS A 558 -13.31 10.37 10.50
N PHE A 559 -12.24 10.92 11.06
CA PHE A 559 -12.26 11.77 12.24
C PHE A 559 -12.59 13.23 11.92
N PHE A 560 -13.36 13.89 12.79
CA PHE A 560 -13.74 15.30 12.68
C PHE A 560 -13.96 15.92 14.06
N VAL A 561 -13.84 17.24 14.19
CA VAL A 561 -14.14 17.94 15.45
C VAL A 561 -15.64 17.93 15.74
N SER A 562 -16.02 17.72 16.99
CA SER A 562 -17.40 17.77 17.46
C SER A 562 -18.10 19.05 17.00
N LYS A 563 -19.12 18.89 16.15
CA LYS A 563 -19.91 20.00 15.59
C LYS A 563 -20.49 20.89 16.70
N ALA A 564 -20.98 20.31 17.78
CA ALA A 564 -21.54 21.05 18.91
C ALA A 564 -20.49 21.95 19.59
N MET A 565 -19.25 21.46 19.74
CA MET A 565 -18.16 22.25 20.33
C MET A 565 -17.64 23.32 19.37
N ASN A 566 -17.63 23.04 18.05
CA ASN A 566 -17.25 24.03 17.04
C ASN A 566 -18.27 25.20 16.98
N GLU A 567 -19.57 24.91 17.06
CA GLU A 567 -20.63 25.93 17.12
C GLU A 567 -20.66 26.67 18.46
N ASN A 568 -20.28 26.00 19.55
CA ASN A 568 -20.22 26.59 20.89
C ASN A 568 -18.94 26.18 21.63
N PRO A 569 -17.83 26.94 21.50
CA PRO A 569 -16.56 26.65 22.16
C PRO A 569 -16.61 26.62 23.69
N LYS A 570 -17.67 27.14 24.31
CA LYS A 570 -17.87 27.04 25.77
C LYS A 570 -18.07 25.59 26.22
N LEU A 571 -18.51 24.70 25.34
CA LEU A 571 -18.66 23.27 25.61
C LEU A 571 -17.32 22.53 25.70
N LEU A 572 -16.20 23.18 25.35
CA LEU A 572 -14.88 22.58 25.48
C LEU A 572 -14.57 22.32 26.97
N PRO A 573 -14.20 21.08 27.35
CA PRO A 573 -14.06 20.71 28.75
C PRO A 573 -12.68 21.07 29.30
N LEU A 574 -12.58 22.27 29.86
CA LEU A 574 -11.32 22.80 30.41
C LEU A 574 -11.21 22.68 31.93
N ALA A 575 -12.31 22.41 32.64
CA ALA A 575 -12.36 22.27 34.10
C ALA A 575 -12.50 20.81 34.53
N GLN A 576 -12.27 20.48 35.80
CA GLN A 576 -12.54 19.15 36.36
C GLN A 576 -13.54 19.24 37.50
N LEU A 577 -14.46 18.28 37.57
CA LEU A 577 -15.47 18.24 38.62
C LEU A 577 -14.81 17.90 39.97
N ASP A 578 -14.94 18.80 40.95
CA ASP A 578 -14.46 18.57 42.31
C ASP A 578 -15.48 17.82 43.16
N LEU A 579 -15.29 16.49 43.26
CA LEU A 579 -16.14 15.61 44.06
C LEU A 579 -15.96 15.75 45.58
N SER A 580 -15.04 16.59 46.06
CA SER A 580 -14.92 16.92 47.49
C SER A 580 -16.00 17.91 47.95
N GLN A 581 -16.66 18.61 47.03
CA GLN A 581 -17.75 19.53 47.35
C GLN A 581 -19.05 18.77 47.64
N ALA A 582 -19.77 19.24 48.67
CA ALA A 582 -21.07 18.67 49.04
C ALA A 582 -22.19 19.14 48.10
N VAL A 583 -23.26 18.34 48.00
CA VAL A 583 -24.48 18.70 47.27
C VAL A 583 -25.11 19.96 47.91
N GLY A 584 -25.37 20.99 47.10
CA GLY A 584 -25.84 22.30 47.55
C GLY A 584 -24.78 23.17 48.24
N GLY A 585 -23.50 22.78 48.19
CA GLY A 585 -22.38 23.48 48.81
C GLY A 585 -21.73 24.54 47.89
N ASN A 586 -20.40 24.57 47.88
CA ASN A 586 -19.66 25.46 46.97
C ASN A 586 -19.69 24.92 45.53
N ALA A 587 -19.30 25.78 44.58
CA ALA A 587 -19.15 25.39 43.18
C ALA A 587 -18.11 24.28 43.04
N ALA A 588 -18.53 23.14 42.49
CA ALA A 588 -17.67 22.02 42.12
C ALA A 588 -17.04 22.18 40.73
N LEU A 589 -17.56 23.12 39.93
CA LEU A 589 -17.03 23.55 38.65
C LEU A 589 -16.89 25.08 38.64
N ALA A 590 -15.70 25.58 38.30
CA ALA A 590 -15.41 27.01 38.32
C ALA A 590 -14.87 27.50 36.97
N VAL A 591 -15.26 28.71 36.55
CA VAL A 591 -14.93 29.27 35.22
C VAL A 591 -13.41 29.42 34.99
N GLY A 592 -12.64 29.61 36.05
CA GLY A 592 -11.17 29.72 36.00
C GLY A 592 -10.41 28.41 36.24
N ASP A 593 -11.08 27.27 36.35
CA ASP A 593 -10.41 25.98 36.51
C ASP A 593 -9.84 25.49 35.18
N GLY A 594 -8.51 25.47 35.08
CA GLY A 594 -7.77 25.02 33.89
C GLY A 594 -7.26 23.58 33.98
N ARG A 595 -7.63 22.78 35.00
CA ARG A 595 -7.09 21.42 35.16
C ARG A 595 -7.40 20.49 33.98
N GLY A 596 -8.55 20.65 33.33
CA GLY A 596 -8.91 19.91 32.12
C GLY A 596 -8.06 20.34 30.91
N ALA A 597 -7.81 21.65 30.76
CA ALA A 597 -6.90 22.18 29.74
C ALA A 597 -5.47 21.64 29.90
N LEU A 598 -4.97 21.58 31.15
CA LEU A 598 -3.68 20.98 31.47
C LEU A 598 -3.63 19.48 31.10
N ALA A 599 -4.70 18.73 31.38
CA ALA A 599 -4.79 17.32 31.02
C ALA A 599 -4.80 17.12 29.49
N LEU A 600 -5.48 17.99 28.75
CA LEU A 600 -5.49 18.01 27.28
C LEU A 600 -4.10 18.34 26.72
N ALA A 601 -3.43 19.35 27.27
CA ALA A 601 -2.06 19.73 26.87
C ALA A 601 -1.05 18.59 27.09
N LYS A 602 -1.25 17.77 28.11
CA LYS A 602 -0.39 16.62 28.45
C LYS A 602 -0.84 15.29 27.82
N SER A 603 -1.90 15.29 27.02
CA SER A 603 -2.44 14.05 26.46
C SER A 603 -1.43 13.34 25.55
N GLY A 604 -0.60 14.08 24.81
CA GLY A 604 0.45 13.52 23.94
C GLY A 604 1.58 12.77 24.66
N ASP A 605 1.83 13.10 25.93
CA ASP A 605 2.86 12.47 26.77
C ASP A 605 2.34 11.22 27.50
N THR A 606 1.02 11.01 27.48
CA THR A 606 0.40 9.84 28.10
C THR A 606 0.73 8.59 27.28
N THR A 607 1.19 7.53 27.95
CA THR A 607 1.52 6.26 27.29
C THR A 607 0.25 5.51 26.90
N ALA A 608 0.11 5.18 25.63
CA ALA A 608 -0.98 4.41 25.07
C ALA A 608 -0.48 3.10 24.43
N GLY A 609 -1.35 2.11 24.32
CA GLY A 609 -1.06 0.89 23.56
C GLY A 609 -1.44 1.07 22.10
N PHE A 610 -0.47 0.99 21.21
CA PHE A 610 -0.65 1.00 19.76
C PHE A 610 -0.74 -0.44 19.27
N SER A 611 -1.77 -0.74 18.49
CA SER A 611 -1.89 -2.03 17.81
C SER A 611 -0.87 -2.11 16.67
N ALA A 612 -0.49 -3.33 16.29
CA ALA A 612 0.32 -3.53 15.09
C ALA A 612 -0.43 -2.94 13.87
N ALA A 613 0.28 -2.16 13.07
CA ALA A 613 -0.27 -1.44 11.92
C ALA A 613 0.79 -1.32 10.82
N GLY A 614 0.42 -1.68 9.59
CA GLY A 614 1.39 -1.81 8.49
C GLY A 614 2.61 -2.65 8.88
N ASP A 615 3.81 -2.06 8.77
CA ASP A 615 5.09 -2.70 9.14
C ASP A 615 5.51 -2.46 10.61
N ALA A 616 4.65 -1.84 11.43
CA ALA A 616 4.97 -1.51 12.82
C ALA A 616 4.35 -2.56 13.74
N ASP A 617 5.18 -3.10 14.64
CA ASP A 617 4.74 -3.98 15.70
C ASP A 617 3.85 -3.24 16.72
N ALA A 618 3.09 -4.01 17.50
CA ALA A 618 2.36 -3.45 18.63
C ALA A 618 3.34 -2.91 19.68
N VAL A 619 3.12 -1.68 20.13
CA VAL A 619 4.02 -0.97 21.04
C VAL A 619 3.27 -0.24 22.14
N HIS A 620 3.93 0.02 23.26
CA HIS A 620 3.38 0.83 24.35
C HIS A 620 4.28 2.04 24.60
N MET A 621 3.82 3.22 24.17
CA MET A 621 4.59 4.46 24.21
C MET A 621 3.65 5.67 24.16
N SER A 622 4.21 6.88 24.33
CA SER A 622 3.43 8.11 24.19
C SER A 622 3.10 8.42 22.72
N VAL A 623 2.07 9.22 22.48
CA VAL A 623 1.68 9.64 21.12
C VAL A 623 2.81 10.43 20.47
N ASN A 624 3.49 11.29 21.23
CA ASN A 624 4.65 12.08 20.76
C ASN A 624 5.82 11.17 20.33
N ARG A 625 6.06 10.09 21.09
CA ARG A 625 7.11 9.12 20.73
C ARG A 625 6.75 8.34 19.47
N TYR A 626 5.50 7.90 19.34
CA TYR A 626 5.03 7.20 18.15
C TYR A 626 5.13 8.10 16.91
N ALA A 627 4.73 9.37 17.01
CA ALA A 627 4.86 10.35 15.93
C ALA A 627 6.32 10.46 15.44
N SER A 628 7.27 10.55 16.37
CA SER A 628 8.71 10.60 16.06
C SER A 628 9.21 9.33 15.37
N ASP A 629 8.80 8.16 15.88
CA ASP A 629 9.21 6.86 15.33
C ASP A 629 8.60 6.60 13.94
N PHE A 630 7.35 7.02 13.73
CA PHE A 630 6.66 6.94 12.44
C PHE A 630 7.27 7.88 11.41
N SER A 631 7.50 9.15 11.77
CA SER A 631 8.21 10.12 10.91
C SER A 631 9.60 9.59 10.50
N GLY A 632 10.35 9.06 11.46
CA GLY A 632 11.65 8.46 11.20
C GLY A 632 11.59 7.19 10.33
N SER A 633 10.53 6.38 10.43
CA SER A 633 10.38 5.17 9.61
C SER A 633 10.12 5.51 8.14
N ILE A 634 9.28 6.51 7.86
CA ILE A 634 9.02 7.02 6.51
C ILE A 634 10.32 7.54 5.88
N ALA A 635 11.09 8.34 6.63
CA ALA A 635 12.37 8.88 6.18
C ALA A 635 13.38 7.79 5.83
N ARG A 636 13.51 6.76 6.69
CA ARG A 636 14.41 5.63 6.45
C ARG A 636 13.97 4.80 5.24
N LYS A 637 12.67 4.59 5.04
CA LYS A 637 12.13 3.86 3.87
C LYS A 637 12.46 4.60 2.57
N SER A 638 12.20 5.91 2.51
CA SER A 638 12.57 6.74 1.35
C SER A 638 14.08 6.73 1.09
N ALA A 639 14.92 6.97 2.11
CA ALA A 639 16.37 6.99 1.94
C ALA A 639 16.94 5.63 1.49
N THR A 640 16.37 4.52 1.99
CA THR A 640 16.73 3.16 1.56
C THR A 640 16.33 2.91 0.10
N ALA A 641 15.14 3.36 -0.30
CA ALA A 641 14.67 3.24 -1.68
C ALA A 641 15.53 4.05 -2.65
N ALA A 642 15.92 5.27 -2.28
CA ALA A 642 16.86 6.10 -3.04
C ALA A 642 18.22 5.41 -3.22
N SER A 643 18.80 4.90 -2.12
CA SER A 643 20.08 4.19 -2.17
C SER A 643 20.02 2.93 -3.05
N ARG A 644 18.89 2.20 -3.04
CA ARG A 644 18.68 1.03 -3.89
C ARG A 644 18.55 1.40 -5.36
N LYS A 645 17.82 2.48 -5.67
CA LYS A 645 17.73 3.02 -7.03
C LYS A 645 19.11 3.41 -7.57
N ASP A 646 19.87 4.20 -6.80
CA ASP A 646 21.20 4.66 -7.23
C ASP A 646 22.15 3.48 -7.51
N ALA A 647 22.08 2.43 -6.68
CA ALA A 647 22.86 1.22 -6.88
C ALA A 647 22.43 0.44 -8.14
N ALA A 648 21.12 0.26 -8.36
CA ALA A 648 20.59 -0.44 -9.52
C ALA A 648 20.89 0.32 -10.83
N ASP A 649 20.76 1.65 -10.82
CA ASP A 649 21.09 2.51 -11.95
C ASP A 649 22.58 2.46 -12.29
N ALA A 650 23.46 2.46 -11.28
CA ALA A 650 24.90 2.30 -11.47
C ALA A 650 25.26 0.93 -12.11
N VAL A 651 24.63 -0.15 -11.65
CA VAL A 651 24.84 -1.50 -12.23
C VAL A 651 24.31 -1.56 -13.66
N SER A 652 23.11 -1.00 -13.93
CA SER A 652 22.56 -0.94 -15.29
C SER A 652 23.48 -0.18 -16.23
N SER A 653 23.97 0.99 -15.80
CA SER A 653 24.88 1.81 -16.61
C SER A 653 26.21 1.11 -16.89
N GLU A 654 26.78 0.41 -15.90
CA GLU A 654 28.04 -0.31 -16.07
C GLU A 654 27.88 -1.48 -17.06
N VAL A 655 26.82 -2.28 -16.89
CA VAL A 655 26.57 -3.43 -17.77
C VAL A 655 26.24 -2.97 -19.20
N ASP A 656 25.48 -1.88 -19.36
CA ASP A 656 25.20 -1.31 -20.67
C ASP A 656 26.46 -0.75 -21.34
N SER A 657 27.38 -0.14 -20.58
CA SER A 657 28.69 0.30 -21.08
C SER A 657 29.55 -0.87 -21.53
N GLN A 658 29.60 -1.96 -20.76
CA GLN A 658 30.33 -3.18 -21.15
C GLN A 658 29.72 -3.80 -22.40
N ARG A 659 28.38 -3.90 -22.46
CA ARG A 659 27.65 -4.39 -23.62
C ARG A 659 27.93 -3.54 -24.86
N GLN A 660 27.92 -2.21 -24.73
CA GLN A 660 28.23 -1.30 -25.84
C GLN A 660 29.70 -1.39 -26.29
N SER A 661 30.64 -1.66 -25.39
CA SER A 661 32.05 -1.84 -25.75
C SER A 661 32.29 -3.10 -26.60
N GLU A 662 31.54 -4.18 -26.34
CA GLU A 662 31.69 -5.45 -27.06
C GLU A 662 30.81 -5.55 -28.31
N GLU A 663 29.56 -5.07 -28.23
CA GLU A 663 28.55 -5.20 -29.28
C GLU A 663 28.43 -3.96 -30.17
N GLY A 664 29.00 -2.83 -29.74
CA GLY A 664 28.89 -1.54 -30.41
C GLY A 664 29.75 -1.40 -31.66
N VAL A 665 29.48 -0.33 -32.42
CA VAL A 665 30.21 0.00 -33.64
C VAL A 665 31.41 0.88 -33.30
N ASN A 666 32.62 0.38 -33.53
CA ASN A 666 33.85 1.17 -33.45
C ASN A 666 34.14 1.80 -34.82
N LEU A 667 34.02 3.12 -34.93
CA LEU A 667 34.22 3.85 -36.19
C LEU A 667 35.61 3.64 -36.78
N ASP A 668 36.65 3.55 -35.97
CA ASP A 668 38.02 3.37 -36.46
C ASP A 668 38.20 1.97 -37.06
N GLU A 669 37.66 0.94 -36.39
CA GLU A 669 37.64 -0.43 -36.92
C GLU A 669 36.81 -0.52 -38.22
N GLU A 670 35.63 0.10 -38.24
CA GLU A 670 34.77 0.12 -39.43
C GLU A 670 35.42 0.89 -40.59
N LEU A 671 36.13 1.98 -40.35
CA LEU A 671 36.87 2.69 -41.39
C LEU A 671 38.04 1.86 -41.94
N ILE A 672 38.76 1.14 -41.09
CA ILE A 672 39.80 0.19 -41.51
C ILE A 672 39.18 -0.93 -42.35
N ASN A 673 38.06 -1.51 -41.91
CA ASN A 673 37.34 -2.53 -42.66
C ASN A 673 36.84 -1.99 -44.01
N LEU A 674 36.32 -0.75 -44.04
CA LEU A 674 35.86 -0.09 -45.25
C LEU A 674 36.99 0.06 -46.27
N THR A 675 38.16 0.54 -45.84
CA THR A 675 39.34 0.64 -46.73
C THR A 675 39.82 -0.73 -47.20
N THR A 676 39.80 -1.73 -46.33
CA THR A 676 40.18 -3.12 -46.65
C THR A 676 39.24 -3.72 -47.71
N TYR A 677 37.93 -3.58 -47.53
CA TYR A 677 36.95 -4.07 -48.50
C TYR A 677 36.99 -3.26 -49.81
N GLN A 678 37.26 -1.95 -49.79
CA GLN A 678 37.47 -1.16 -51.00
C GLN A 678 38.69 -1.63 -51.80
N GLN A 679 39.81 -1.91 -51.12
CA GLN A 679 41.01 -2.43 -51.75
C GLN A 679 40.77 -3.83 -52.34
N ALA A 680 40.09 -4.71 -51.60
CA ALA A 680 39.73 -6.05 -52.06
C ALA A 680 38.81 -6.00 -53.30
N PHE A 681 37.81 -5.11 -53.29
CA PHE A 681 36.92 -4.90 -54.45
C PHE A 681 37.70 -4.45 -55.69
N ASN A 682 38.57 -3.45 -55.55
CA ASN A 682 39.40 -2.93 -56.65
C ASN A 682 40.40 -3.98 -57.17
N ALA A 683 41.00 -4.78 -56.29
CA ALA A 683 41.91 -5.85 -56.67
C ALA A 683 41.19 -6.94 -57.48
N SER A 684 40.01 -7.37 -57.03
CA SER A 684 39.16 -8.31 -57.76
C SER A 684 38.69 -7.76 -59.11
N ALA A 685 38.32 -6.49 -59.19
CA ALA A 685 37.94 -5.85 -60.45
C ALA A 685 39.09 -5.84 -61.49
N ARG A 686 40.32 -5.55 -61.05
CA ARG A 686 41.51 -5.62 -61.91
C ARG A 686 41.79 -7.05 -62.39
N LEU A 687 41.59 -8.06 -61.54
CA LEU A 687 41.74 -9.46 -61.92
C LEU A 687 40.70 -9.89 -62.97
N ILE A 688 39.45 -9.45 -62.84
CA ILE A 688 38.41 -9.70 -63.85
C ILE A 688 38.80 -9.05 -65.19
N GLN A 689 39.27 -7.79 -65.16
CA GLN A 689 39.72 -7.10 -66.37
C GLN A 689 40.90 -7.81 -67.05
N ALA A 690 41.95 -8.15 -66.29
CA ALA A 690 43.10 -8.88 -66.83
C ALA A 690 42.72 -10.25 -67.41
N THR A 691 41.77 -10.94 -66.77
CA THR A 691 41.28 -12.23 -67.26
C THR A 691 40.42 -12.08 -68.52
N LYS A 692 39.62 -11.01 -68.62
CA LYS A 692 38.88 -10.65 -69.83
C LYS A 692 39.83 -10.38 -71.00
N ASP A 693 40.88 -9.59 -70.76
CA ASP A 693 41.90 -9.28 -71.77
C ASP A 693 42.60 -10.56 -72.24
N MET A 694 42.92 -11.49 -71.32
CA MET A 694 43.48 -12.81 -71.68
C MET A 694 42.51 -13.68 -72.49
N TYR A 695 41.21 -13.64 -72.19
CA TYR A 695 40.17 -14.31 -72.98
C TYR A 695 40.07 -13.74 -74.39
N GLU A 696 40.08 -12.40 -74.54
CA GLU A 696 40.02 -11.73 -75.84
C GLU A 696 41.24 -12.06 -76.71
N VAL A 697 42.44 -12.15 -76.12
CA VAL A 697 43.67 -12.60 -76.82
C VAL A 697 43.54 -14.06 -77.25
N LEU A 698 43.03 -14.95 -76.39
CA LEU A 698 42.84 -16.37 -76.71
C LEU A 698 41.79 -16.58 -77.80
N THR A 699 40.68 -15.84 -77.79
CA THR A 699 39.65 -15.94 -78.84
C THR A 699 40.08 -15.30 -80.14
N GLY A 700 40.87 -14.22 -80.10
CA GLY A 700 41.47 -13.59 -81.27
C GLY A 700 42.60 -14.40 -81.93
N LEU A 701 43.13 -15.43 -81.25
CA LEU A 701 44.08 -16.41 -81.80
C LEU A 701 43.38 -17.64 -82.43
N LEU A 702 42.07 -17.82 -82.17
CA LEU A 702 41.28 -18.98 -82.60
C LEU A 702 40.27 -18.66 -83.71
N GLY A 703 40.06 -17.38 -84.03
CA GLY A 703 39.38 -16.91 -85.25
C GLY A 703 40.38 -16.32 -86.22
#